data_AF-A0A409YQE6-F1
#
_entry.id   AF-A0A409YQE6-F1
#
_cell.length_a   1.000
_cell.length_b   1.000
_cell.length_c   1.000
_cell.angle_alpha   90.00
_cell.angle_beta   90.00
_cell.angle_gamma   90.00
#
_symmetry.space_group_name_H-M   'P 1'
#
loop_
_entity.id
_entity.type
_entity.pdbx_description
1 polymer ?
#
loop_
_entity_poly.entity_id
_entity_poly.type
_entity_poly.pdbx_seq_one_letter_code
_entity_poly.pdbx_strand_id
1 'polypeptide(L)'
;MSSSIQQTSLSICNTPLESNPFKEEAPDDILFRAFNRCVTLQNSTSDGTLDGQQKHALYARYLAYLILEAPTREGAMFISRGVTLCKDNDQLLALSEMLLAYLGGVFEKQRSRSNVRFHHPVESTNRLYKEQGSGKFITIFKVDKLTHLQALERDGGVCMVTRLVDRTFANSGSRTQRESIYDHANSTTTNLCHIFPRSLSANLVDSTHEGRKNLKYSAVAWALIRHYSGIDVFDGNIGLNGDLIHELRNVMTLGVVAHHAFDSLDLWLEQTEDIRGSDAYHVKTINWIGARPFVTFVKAKDHDLPHWKYLQLHASLSRAFQRSGIELLSTTLKLNGQKLYSKNILDRRSTMTPSSNSTHVKTFYTPLPKNLYLPDGDQRLEWQAYRRCLDFEESAKQEMSVLDQEKRRVDARTLGYLIMFAPTDLGRRFISEEVNACNNNKELVQLAKFLQVHLVKIFYKHRITISYAKICKLHHLQDLETRYADELNRIETILSSSTEPKDTDSLREQAMKRDGGICMLTGAYDGARARRSSFATREDIVGAKIPSTSCQLSHIFPISLMKGIKNSTSRKKKTKKSKGKKAKDTRNENKDTKAKRTVVAKALLLVEKYSQINLIKEGLIGDGINQLSNVMLLCQNVHDSFDDMESWLEPDIDAGPNSYRVFTVRPIADFPENVTFVAGDGLQLPISQYLELHGCLARVFQMSGLGIYKTIEEGHYTEESQVNVNLIERLDDLSLEDDGEQGPEDSE
;
A
#
# COMPACT_ATOMS: atom_id res chain seq x y z
N MET A 1 23.22 27.40 -8.66
CA MET A 1 23.59 25.96 -8.59
C MET A 1 22.42 25.00 -8.83
N SER A 2 21.13 25.37 -8.65
CA SER A 2 20.01 24.44 -8.91
C SER A 2 19.61 24.29 -10.39
N SER A 3 19.99 25.21 -11.28
CA SER A 3 19.67 25.13 -12.71
C SER A 3 20.52 24.12 -13.50
N SER A 4 21.74 23.82 -13.02
CA SER A 4 22.67 22.87 -13.66
C SER A 4 22.30 21.40 -13.41
N ILE A 5 21.56 21.11 -12.34
CA ILE A 5 21.18 19.74 -11.95
C ILE A 5 19.89 19.28 -12.66
N GLN A 6 18.96 20.19 -12.98
CA GLN A 6 17.72 19.84 -13.71
C GLN A 6 17.91 19.63 -15.22
N GLN A 7 18.91 20.27 -15.84
CA GLN A 7 19.24 20.02 -17.25
C GLN A 7 20.02 18.70 -17.46
N THR A 8 20.67 18.16 -16.43
CA THR A 8 21.44 16.91 -16.51
C THR A 8 20.59 15.65 -16.34
N SER A 9 19.49 15.67 -15.57
CA SER A 9 18.69 14.44 -15.31
C SER A 9 17.82 13.99 -16.49
N LEU A 10 17.23 14.91 -17.26
CA LEU A 10 16.49 14.57 -18.49
C LEU A 10 17.41 14.18 -19.67
N SER A 11 18.70 14.51 -19.58
CA SER A 11 19.70 14.23 -20.62
C SER A 11 20.27 12.81 -20.57
N ILE A 12 20.15 12.08 -19.46
CA ILE A 12 20.80 10.76 -19.27
C ILE A 12 19.93 9.60 -19.79
N CYS A 13 18.60 9.72 -19.74
CA CYS A 13 17.69 8.58 -19.91
C CYS A 13 17.35 8.20 -21.38
N ASN A 14 18.10 8.68 -22.38
CA ASN A 14 17.82 8.37 -23.78
C ASN A 14 19.02 8.38 -24.74
N THR A 15 20.24 8.49 -24.22
CA THR A 15 21.43 8.48 -25.06
C THR A 15 21.60 7.12 -25.74
N PRO A 16 21.88 7.09 -27.05
CA PRO A 16 22.31 5.86 -27.72
C PRO A 16 23.48 5.21 -26.97
N LEU A 17 23.59 3.89 -27.05
CA LEU A 17 24.79 3.19 -26.57
C LEU A 17 26.05 3.84 -27.14
N GLU A 18 27.03 4.08 -26.27
CA GLU A 18 28.34 4.57 -26.63
C GLU A 18 29.11 3.54 -27.48
N SER A 19 30.25 3.96 -28.02
CA SER A 19 31.18 3.04 -28.67
C SER A 19 31.54 1.89 -27.74
N ASN A 20 31.65 0.68 -28.28
CA ASN A 20 31.98 -0.51 -27.51
C ASN A 20 33.26 -0.28 -26.68
N PRO A 21 33.19 -0.34 -25.34
CA PRO A 21 34.35 -0.08 -24.49
C PRO A 21 35.28 -1.30 -24.37
N PHE A 22 34.86 -2.46 -24.88
CA PHE A 22 35.64 -3.69 -24.86
C PHE A 22 36.54 -3.79 -26.10
N LYS A 23 37.65 -4.52 -25.99
CA LYS A 23 38.55 -4.80 -27.12
C LYS A 23 38.18 -6.11 -27.79
N GLU A 24 38.42 -6.21 -29.10
CA GLU A 24 38.26 -7.44 -29.90
C GLU A 24 39.45 -8.40 -29.69
N GLU A 25 39.83 -8.61 -28.44
CA GLU A 25 40.98 -9.41 -28.04
C GLU A 25 40.64 -10.18 -26.75
N ALA A 26 41.27 -11.33 -26.54
CA ALA A 26 41.14 -12.04 -25.27
C ALA A 26 41.70 -11.18 -24.12
N PRO A 27 41.08 -11.20 -22.93
CA PRO A 27 39.93 -12.03 -22.49
C PRO A 27 38.54 -11.40 -22.71
N ASP A 28 38.42 -10.28 -23.42
CA ASP A 28 37.19 -9.48 -23.51
C ASP A 28 36.36 -9.76 -24.77
N ASP A 29 36.84 -10.62 -25.69
CA ASP A 29 36.18 -10.96 -26.95
C ASP A 29 34.66 -11.27 -26.82
N ILE A 30 34.25 -12.02 -25.79
CA ILE A 30 32.82 -12.31 -25.59
C ILE A 30 32.01 -11.09 -25.11
N LEU A 31 32.62 -10.22 -24.29
CA LEU A 31 32.01 -8.95 -23.86
C LEU A 31 31.86 -8.03 -25.07
N PHE A 32 32.91 -7.94 -25.89
CA PHE A 32 32.91 -7.20 -27.15
C PHE A 32 31.81 -7.67 -28.10
N ARG A 33 31.74 -8.97 -28.39
CA ARG A 33 30.71 -9.55 -29.27
C ARG A 33 29.29 -9.35 -28.75
N ALA A 34 29.08 -9.56 -27.45
CA ALA A 34 27.78 -9.32 -26.83
C ALA A 34 27.36 -7.85 -26.91
N PHE A 35 28.25 -6.93 -26.57
CA PHE A 35 27.96 -5.49 -26.61
C PHE A 35 27.65 -5.03 -28.03
N ASN A 36 28.43 -5.45 -29.03
CA ASN A 36 28.15 -5.16 -30.45
C ASN A 36 26.81 -5.74 -30.92
N ARG A 37 26.39 -6.89 -30.37
CA ARG A 37 25.07 -7.46 -30.64
C ARG A 37 23.96 -6.57 -30.08
N CYS A 38 24.12 -6.03 -28.88
CA CYS A 38 23.20 -5.04 -28.32
C CYS A 38 23.15 -3.76 -29.17
N VAL A 39 24.31 -3.23 -29.59
CA VAL A 39 24.37 -2.06 -30.50
C VAL A 39 23.64 -2.34 -31.81
N THR A 40 23.85 -3.50 -32.40
CA THR A 40 23.14 -3.94 -33.62
C THR A 40 21.63 -4.00 -33.40
N LEU A 41 21.16 -4.55 -32.28
CA LEU A 41 19.74 -4.62 -31.94
C LEU A 41 19.14 -3.21 -31.76
N GLN A 42 19.85 -2.30 -31.08
CA GLN A 42 19.42 -0.92 -30.88
C GLN A 42 19.21 -0.20 -32.22
N ASN A 43 20.08 -0.46 -33.20
CA ASN A 43 20.04 0.18 -34.52
C ASN A 43 19.13 -0.57 -35.51
N SER A 44 18.55 -1.72 -35.12
CA SER A 44 17.68 -2.50 -35.99
C SER A 44 16.27 -1.89 -36.07
N THR A 45 15.75 -1.73 -37.29
CA THR A 45 14.41 -1.21 -37.56
C THR A 45 13.39 -2.36 -37.55
N SER A 46 12.57 -2.46 -36.49
CA SER A 46 11.47 -3.44 -36.46
C SER A 46 10.17 -2.89 -37.03
N ASP A 47 9.51 -3.71 -37.86
CA ASP A 47 8.09 -3.73 -38.28
C ASP A 47 7.35 -2.40 -38.54
N GLY A 48 8.05 -1.30 -38.79
CA GLY A 48 7.50 0.00 -39.20
C GLY A 48 6.68 0.75 -38.14
N THR A 49 6.50 0.21 -36.93
CA THR A 49 5.78 0.89 -35.84
C THR A 49 6.75 1.57 -34.88
N LEU A 50 6.46 2.83 -34.54
CA LEU A 50 7.29 3.66 -33.65
C LEU A 50 7.48 3.01 -32.26
N ASP A 51 6.45 2.31 -31.78
CA ASP A 51 6.44 1.62 -30.47
C ASP A 51 7.36 0.39 -30.44
N GLY A 52 7.40 -0.40 -31.52
CA GLY A 52 8.28 -1.58 -31.63
C GLY A 52 9.76 -1.20 -31.68
N GLN A 53 10.10 -0.15 -32.45
CA GLN A 53 11.48 0.36 -32.55
C GLN A 53 11.99 0.89 -31.21
N GLN A 54 11.15 1.63 -30.48
CA GLN A 54 11.50 2.15 -29.17
C GLN A 54 11.70 1.01 -28.16
N LYS A 55 10.86 -0.03 -28.19
CA LYS A 55 11.01 -1.20 -27.32
C LYS A 55 12.33 -1.94 -27.55
N HIS A 56 12.74 -2.16 -28.81
CA HIS A 56 14.00 -2.84 -29.13
C HIS A 56 15.21 -2.06 -28.65
N ALA A 57 15.21 -0.73 -28.87
CA ALA A 57 16.29 0.14 -28.41
C ALA A 57 16.46 0.08 -26.88
N LEU A 58 15.37 0.10 -26.12
CA LEU A 58 15.42 0.09 -24.66
C LEU A 58 15.89 -1.26 -24.10
N TYR A 59 15.44 -2.39 -24.66
CA TYR A 59 15.93 -3.72 -24.27
C TYR A 59 17.38 -3.97 -24.67
N ALA A 60 17.79 -3.51 -25.84
CA ALA A 60 19.19 -3.55 -26.25
C ALA A 60 20.09 -2.78 -25.27
N ARG A 61 19.69 -1.56 -24.90
CA ARG A 61 20.39 -0.74 -23.92
C ARG A 61 20.43 -1.41 -22.55
N TYR A 62 19.32 -1.98 -22.09
CA TYR A 62 19.27 -2.65 -20.80
C TYR A 62 20.24 -3.83 -20.72
N LEU A 63 20.30 -4.69 -21.74
CA LEU A 63 21.29 -5.77 -21.81
C LEU A 63 22.73 -5.24 -21.82
N ALA A 64 23.02 -4.22 -22.61
CA ALA A 64 24.35 -3.63 -22.68
C ALA A 64 24.78 -3.02 -21.34
N TYR A 65 23.89 -2.28 -20.66
CA TYR A 65 24.20 -1.75 -19.34
C TYR A 65 24.28 -2.82 -18.27
N LEU A 66 23.53 -3.92 -18.35
CA LEU A 66 23.75 -5.06 -17.45
C LEU A 66 25.17 -5.64 -17.61
N ILE A 67 25.73 -5.65 -18.84
CA ILE A 67 27.13 -6.07 -19.07
C ILE A 67 28.10 -5.05 -18.48
N LEU A 68 27.90 -3.75 -18.74
CA LEU A 68 28.81 -2.68 -18.28
C LEU A 68 28.80 -2.50 -16.77
N GLU A 69 27.62 -2.61 -16.16
CA GLU A 69 27.41 -2.29 -14.74
C GLU A 69 27.53 -3.51 -13.84
N ALA A 70 27.84 -4.69 -14.38
CA ALA A 70 27.86 -5.94 -13.61
C ALA A 70 28.77 -5.81 -12.38
N PRO A 71 28.32 -6.25 -11.18
CA PRO A 71 29.12 -6.15 -9.96
C PRO A 71 30.42 -6.96 -10.01
N THR A 72 30.46 -8.02 -10.84
CA THR A 72 31.60 -8.90 -11.05
C THR A 72 31.85 -9.14 -12.53
N ARG A 73 33.10 -9.49 -12.87
CA ARG A 73 33.47 -9.87 -14.24
C ARG A 73 32.72 -11.12 -14.68
N GLU A 74 32.53 -12.07 -13.78
CA GLU A 74 31.75 -13.29 -14.00
C GLU A 74 30.28 -12.96 -14.32
N GLY A 75 29.71 -11.95 -13.66
CA GLY A 75 28.37 -11.44 -13.95
C GLY A 75 28.25 -10.84 -15.34
N ALA A 76 29.22 -10.00 -15.75
CA ALA A 76 29.28 -9.47 -17.11
C ALA A 76 29.37 -10.61 -18.14
N MET A 77 30.25 -11.59 -17.89
CA MET A 77 30.43 -12.77 -18.73
C MET A 77 29.16 -13.62 -18.82
N PHE A 78 28.41 -13.77 -17.73
CA PHE A 78 27.14 -14.48 -17.70
C PHE A 78 26.12 -13.82 -18.63
N ILE A 79 25.94 -12.50 -18.54
CA ILE A 79 25.04 -11.76 -19.44
C ILE A 79 25.53 -11.82 -20.88
N SER A 80 26.84 -11.67 -21.14
CA SER A 80 27.41 -11.71 -22.48
C SER A 80 27.30 -13.08 -23.15
N ARG A 81 27.55 -14.18 -22.42
CA ARG A 81 27.20 -15.54 -22.88
C ARG A 81 25.72 -15.63 -23.21
N GLY A 82 24.91 -15.02 -22.35
CA GLY A 82 23.48 -14.87 -22.53
C GLY A 82 23.11 -14.36 -23.92
N VAL A 83 23.64 -13.18 -24.22
CA VAL A 83 23.42 -12.42 -25.46
C VAL A 83 23.98 -13.15 -26.69
N THR A 84 25.18 -13.72 -26.60
CA THR A 84 25.83 -14.40 -27.74
C THR A 84 25.19 -15.73 -28.14
N LEU A 85 24.46 -16.38 -27.22
CA LEU A 85 23.71 -17.61 -27.50
C LEU A 85 22.36 -17.34 -28.20
N CYS A 86 21.86 -16.10 -28.20
CA CYS A 86 20.63 -15.75 -28.90
C CYS A 86 20.84 -15.79 -30.43
N LYS A 87 20.05 -16.60 -31.12
CA LYS A 87 20.17 -16.80 -32.58
C LYS A 87 19.60 -15.64 -33.39
N ASP A 88 18.59 -14.97 -32.84
CA ASP A 88 17.79 -13.94 -33.50
C ASP A 88 17.40 -12.84 -32.51
N ASN A 89 16.87 -11.72 -33.02
CA ASN A 89 16.49 -10.57 -32.19
C ASN A 89 15.36 -10.90 -31.22
N ASP A 90 14.43 -11.79 -31.57
CA ASP A 90 13.33 -12.19 -30.69
C ASP A 90 13.84 -12.89 -29.43
N GLN A 91 14.86 -13.75 -29.56
CA GLN A 91 15.53 -14.36 -28.42
C GLN A 91 16.25 -13.32 -27.55
N LEU A 92 16.94 -12.34 -28.15
CA LEU A 92 17.56 -11.24 -27.39
C LEU A 92 16.52 -10.43 -26.60
N LEU A 93 15.37 -10.12 -27.20
CA LEU A 93 14.29 -9.40 -26.52
C LEU A 93 13.72 -10.24 -25.38
N ALA A 94 13.50 -11.54 -25.60
CA ALA A 94 13.04 -12.47 -24.56
C ALA A 94 14.07 -12.61 -23.41
N LEU A 95 15.38 -12.58 -23.70
CA LEU A 95 16.42 -12.52 -22.68
C LEU A 95 16.30 -11.26 -21.83
N SER A 96 16.20 -10.10 -22.48
CA SER A 96 16.06 -8.81 -21.81
C SER A 96 14.81 -8.77 -20.93
N GLU A 97 13.67 -9.27 -21.42
CA GLU A 97 12.42 -9.32 -20.65
C GLU A 97 12.54 -10.24 -19.43
N MET A 98 13.19 -11.40 -19.60
CA MET A 98 13.43 -12.34 -18.50
C MET A 98 14.33 -11.70 -17.43
N LEU A 99 15.48 -11.14 -17.82
CA LEU A 99 16.39 -10.48 -16.89
C LEU A 99 15.74 -9.27 -16.22
N LEU A 100 14.96 -8.48 -16.96
CA LEU A 100 14.21 -7.37 -16.38
C LEU A 100 13.17 -7.84 -15.36
N ALA A 101 12.49 -8.96 -15.60
CA ALA A 101 11.49 -9.51 -14.69
C ALA A 101 12.08 -10.13 -13.42
N TYR A 102 13.26 -10.76 -13.52
CA TYR A 102 13.87 -11.52 -12.41
C TYR A 102 15.08 -10.86 -11.75
N LEU A 103 15.74 -9.88 -12.37
CA LEU A 103 16.79 -9.07 -11.74
C LEU A 103 16.27 -7.67 -11.44
N GLY A 104 15.72 -6.96 -12.43
CA GLY A 104 15.13 -5.62 -12.20
C GLY A 104 13.86 -5.67 -11.33
N GLY A 105 12.97 -6.62 -11.64
CA GLY A 105 11.69 -6.79 -10.96
C GLY A 105 11.79 -7.33 -9.53
N VAL A 106 12.97 -7.76 -9.09
CA VAL A 106 13.20 -8.14 -7.68
C VAL A 106 12.97 -6.93 -6.80
N PHE A 107 13.59 -5.79 -7.13
CA PHE A 107 13.61 -4.61 -6.29
C PHE A 107 12.43 -3.67 -6.59
N GLU A 108 11.84 -3.72 -7.79
CA GLU A 108 10.73 -2.85 -8.19
C GLU A 108 9.38 -3.31 -7.59
N LYS A 109 8.94 -2.63 -6.51
CA LYS A 109 7.70 -2.90 -5.73
C LYS A 109 6.41 -3.00 -6.56
N GLN A 110 6.38 -2.51 -7.80
CA GLN A 110 5.16 -2.37 -8.60
C GLN A 110 5.03 -3.31 -9.82
N ARG A 111 5.99 -4.20 -10.09
CA ARG A 111 5.82 -5.14 -11.21
C ARG A 111 4.96 -6.32 -10.81
N SER A 112 3.78 -6.40 -11.42
CA SER A 112 2.93 -7.60 -11.35
C SER A 112 3.78 -8.82 -11.71
N ARG A 113 3.76 -9.87 -10.84
CA ARG A 113 4.40 -11.17 -11.07
C ARG A 113 3.75 -11.87 -12.26
N SER A 114 4.05 -11.39 -13.46
CA SER A 114 3.54 -11.93 -14.70
C SER A 114 4.11 -13.35 -14.85
N ASN A 115 3.21 -14.31 -15.10
CA ASN A 115 3.57 -15.72 -15.35
C ASN A 115 4.21 -15.84 -16.74
N VAL A 116 5.31 -15.15 -16.98
CA VAL A 116 5.91 -15.16 -18.32
C VAL A 116 6.71 -16.44 -18.48
N ARG A 117 6.17 -17.33 -19.32
CA ARG A 117 6.84 -18.56 -19.75
C ARG A 117 7.80 -18.19 -20.88
N PHE A 118 9.06 -17.95 -20.55
CA PHE A 118 10.11 -17.80 -21.54
C PHE A 118 10.82 -19.14 -21.78
N HIS A 119 10.94 -19.52 -23.05
CA HIS A 119 11.91 -20.52 -23.50
C HIS A 119 13.10 -19.75 -24.07
N HIS A 120 14.17 -19.58 -23.28
CA HIS A 120 15.38 -18.88 -23.70
C HIS A 120 16.59 -19.84 -23.79
N PRO A 121 17.46 -19.73 -24.80
CA PRO A 121 18.62 -20.63 -25.02
C PRO A 121 19.66 -20.68 -23.89
N VAL A 122 19.73 -19.65 -23.05
CA VAL A 122 20.83 -19.50 -22.08
C VAL A 122 20.65 -20.41 -20.88
N GLU A 123 19.41 -20.67 -20.48
CA GLU A 123 19.08 -21.70 -19.52
C GLU A 123 17.56 -21.68 -19.40
N SER A 124 16.90 -22.84 -19.55
CA SER A 124 15.47 -22.85 -19.26
C SER A 124 15.27 -22.42 -17.79
N THR A 125 14.23 -21.63 -17.50
CA THR A 125 13.87 -21.28 -16.12
C THR A 125 13.74 -22.52 -15.23
N ASN A 126 13.39 -23.67 -15.82
CA ASN A 126 13.36 -24.96 -15.14
C ASN A 126 14.75 -25.51 -14.76
N ARG A 127 15.81 -25.18 -15.51
CA ARG A 127 17.19 -25.55 -15.18
C ARG A 127 17.72 -24.70 -14.02
N LEU A 128 17.57 -23.37 -14.08
CA LEU A 128 17.92 -22.47 -12.96
C LEU A 128 17.16 -22.85 -11.68
N TYR A 129 15.86 -23.15 -11.82
CA TYR A 129 15.04 -23.66 -10.72
C TYR A 129 15.60 -24.95 -10.10
N LYS A 130 16.05 -25.90 -10.94
CA LYS A 130 16.63 -27.16 -10.48
C LYS A 130 18.02 -26.98 -9.86
N GLU A 131 18.84 -26.11 -10.44
CA GLU A 131 20.19 -25.79 -9.97
C GLU A 131 20.16 -25.25 -8.53
N GLN A 132 19.21 -24.37 -8.22
CA GLN A 132 19.10 -23.77 -6.90
C GLN A 132 18.55 -24.73 -5.83
N GLY A 133 17.87 -25.82 -6.23
CA GLY A 133 17.41 -26.87 -5.33
C GLY A 133 16.27 -26.43 -4.40
N SER A 134 15.03 -26.46 -4.89
CA SER A 134 13.83 -25.94 -4.21
C SER A 134 13.60 -26.45 -2.77
N GLY A 135 14.10 -27.64 -2.42
CA GLY A 135 14.01 -28.20 -1.06
C GLY A 135 14.94 -27.55 -0.03
N LYS A 136 15.80 -26.60 -0.44
CA LYS A 136 16.73 -25.89 0.44
C LYS A 136 16.19 -24.55 0.97
N PHE A 137 15.12 -24.03 0.37
CA PHE A 137 14.52 -22.77 0.79
C PHE A 137 13.75 -22.95 2.10
N ILE A 138 14.16 -22.19 3.11
CA ILE A 138 13.46 -22.14 4.40
C ILE A 138 12.43 -21.02 4.31
N THR A 139 11.21 -21.26 4.79
CA THR A 139 10.18 -20.21 4.85
C THR A 139 10.51 -19.25 6.00
N ILE A 140 10.24 -17.96 5.82
CA ILE A 140 10.36 -16.97 6.91
C ILE A 140 9.37 -17.29 8.05
N PHE A 141 9.86 -17.24 9.28
CA PHE A 141 9.10 -17.29 10.52
C PHE A 141 9.27 -16.03 11.40
N LYS A 142 10.34 -15.22 11.21
CA LYS A 142 10.59 -14.01 12.01
C LYS A 142 9.77 -12.80 11.58
N VAL A 143 9.41 -11.98 12.58
CA VAL A 143 8.64 -10.74 12.44
C VAL A 143 9.59 -9.54 12.28
N ASP A 144 9.33 -8.69 11.28
CA ASP A 144 10.14 -7.51 10.88
C ASP A 144 10.40 -6.48 11.99
N LYS A 145 9.67 -6.52 13.12
CA LYS A 145 9.65 -5.45 14.11
C LYS A 145 10.93 -5.34 14.93
N LEU A 146 11.47 -6.46 15.41
CA LEU A 146 12.73 -6.46 16.17
C LEU A 146 13.87 -5.92 15.30
N THR A 147 13.91 -6.37 14.04
CA THR A 147 14.85 -5.86 13.03
C THR A 147 14.69 -4.36 12.82
N HIS A 148 13.46 -3.82 12.77
CA HIS A 148 13.26 -2.38 12.60
C HIS A 148 13.83 -1.57 13.77
N LEU A 149 13.55 -1.99 15.00
CA LEU A 149 14.09 -1.31 16.19
C LEU A 149 15.62 -1.40 16.24
N GLN A 150 16.19 -2.58 15.97
CA GLN A 150 17.64 -2.77 15.92
C GLN A 150 18.30 -1.94 14.80
N ALA A 151 17.66 -1.83 13.63
CA ALA A 151 18.13 -0.99 12.53
C ALA A 151 18.08 0.50 12.92
N LEU A 152 16.98 0.93 13.54
CA LEU A 152 16.81 2.31 14.00
C LEU A 152 17.84 2.67 15.07
N GLU A 153 18.09 1.78 16.03
CA GLU A 153 19.16 1.94 17.03
C GLU A 153 20.56 1.97 16.40
N ARG A 154 20.85 1.04 15.48
CA ARG A 154 22.12 0.99 14.72
C ARG A 154 22.37 2.30 13.98
N ASP A 155 21.32 2.85 13.37
CA ASP A 155 21.38 4.02 12.49
C ASP A 155 21.37 5.35 13.28
N GLY A 156 21.27 5.27 14.61
CA GLY A 156 21.23 6.42 15.51
C GLY A 156 19.91 7.17 15.49
N GLY A 157 18.81 6.49 15.15
CA GLY A 157 17.47 7.05 15.13
C GLY A 157 17.21 8.00 13.96
N VAL A 158 17.94 7.86 12.86
CA VAL A 158 17.80 8.74 11.69
C VAL A 158 17.71 7.94 10.39
N CYS A 159 17.14 8.56 9.37
CA CYS A 159 17.25 8.05 8.00
C CYS A 159 18.73 7.98 7.58
N MET A 160 19.21 6.82 7.14
CA MET A 160 20.62 6.63 6.76
C MET A 160 21.06 7.54 5.62
N VAL A 161 20.14 7.94 4.74
CA VAL A 161 20.43 8.72 3.53
C VAL A 161 20.23 10.22 3.71
N THR A 162 19.13 10.64 4.34
CA THR A 162 18.79 12.06 4.52
C THR A 162 19.29 12.61 5.85
N ARG A 163 19.62 11.73 6.81
CA ARG A 163 19.97 12.04 8.20
C ARG A 163 18.86 12.79 8.95
N LEU A 164 17.65 12.79 8.41
CA LEU A 164 16.47 13.30 9.11
C LEU A 164 16.14 12.35 10.25
N VAL A 165 15.86 12.94 11.41
CA VAL A 165 15.60 12.18 12.63
C VAL A 165 14.26 11.48 12.52
N ASP A 166 14.22 10.22 12.89
CA ASP A 166 12.99 9.48 12.96
C ASP A 166 12.07 10.06 14.05
N ARG A 167 10.81 10.25 13.70
CA ARG A 167 9.83 10.92 14.55
C ARG A 167 9.52 10.10 15.81
N THR A 168 9.44 8.78 15.74
CA THR A 168 9.15 7.96 16.92
C THR A 168 10.38 7.84 17.82
N PHE A 169 11.57 7.76 17.22
CA PHE A 169 12.83 7.81 17.96
C PHE A 169 13.05 9.13 18.70
N ALA A 170 12.77 10.27 18.05
CA ALA A 170 12.86 11.58 18.68
C ALA A 170 11.92 11.72 19.89
N ASN A 171 10.74 11.09 19.82
CA ASN A 171 9.73 11.15 20.86
C ASN A 171 9.97 10.18 22.03
N SER A 172 10.85 9.18 21.88
CA SER A 172 11.13 8.16 22.89
C SER A 172 12.40 8.43 23.74
N GLY A 173 13.33 9.27 23.27
CA GLY A 173 14.57 9.59 23.98
C GLY A 173 14.40 10.42 25.28
N SER A 174 15.43 10.47 26.12
CA SER A 174 15.45 11.30 27.35
C SER A 174 15.49 12.81 27.03
N ARG A 175 15.11 13.66 28.00
CA ARG A 175 15.00 15.12 27.81
C ARG A 175 16.31 15.77 27.32
N THR A 176 17.47 15.29 27.78
CA THR A 176 18.80 15.79 27.35
C THR A 176 19.19 15.33 25.94
N GLN A 177 18.79 14.11 25.52
CA GLN A 177 18.94 13.67 24.13
C GLN A 177 18.01 14.44 23.18
N ARG A 178 16.79 14.77 23.63
CA ARG A 178 15.88 15.61 22.85
C ARG A 178 16.46 17.00 22.62
N GLU A 179 17.03 17.62 23.64
CA GLU A 179 17.62 18.97 23.56
C GLU A 179 18.84 19.07 22.60
N SER A 180 19.64 18.00 22.43
CA SER A 180 20.70 17.98 21.40
C SER A 180 20.21 17.69 19.98
N ILE A 181 19.06 17.04 19.85
CA ILE A 181 18.43 16.65 18.57
C ILE A 181 17.61 17.82 17.98
N TYR A 182 17.00 18.65 18.82
CA TYR A 182 16.14 19.78 18.43
C TYR A 182 16.83 20.91 17.66
N ASP A 183 18.16 20.93 17.60
CA ASP A 183 18.90 21.88 16.74
C ASP A 183 18.69 21.59 15.23
N HIS A 184 18.10 20.43 14.89
CA HIS A 184 17.77 20.03 13.52
C HIS A 184 16.26 19.98 13.33
N ALA A 185 15.66 21.10 12.89
CA ALA A 185 14.23 21.30 12.65
C ALA A 185 13.53 20.37 11.61
N ASN A 186 14.13 19.23 11.23
CA ASN A 186 13.60 18.32 10.22
C ASN A 186 13.57 16.88 10.74
N SER A 187 12.39 16.41 11.15
CA SER A 187 12.10 14.99 11.44
C SER A 187 11.36 14.34 10.26
N THR A 188 11.46 13.03 10.14
CA THR A 188 10.76 12.22 9.14
C THR A 188 10.20 10.95 9.79
N THR A 189 9.25 10.29 9.14
CA THR A 189 8.92 8.91 9.51
C THR A 189 9.85 8.01 8.72
N THR A 190 10.59 7.16 9.41
CA THR A 190 11.45 6.17 8.78
C THR A 190 10.75 4.82 8.71
N ASN A 191 11.14 4.05 7.72
CA ASN A 191 10.66 2.71 7.46
C ASN A 191 11.87 1.79 7.37
N LEU A 192 11.68 0.53 7.78
CA LEU A 192 12.61 -0.54 7.47
C LEU A 192 12.58 -0.81 5.97
N CYS A 193 13.67 -0.49 5.28
CA CYS A 193 13.87 -0.75 3.87
C CYS A 193 14.79 -1.96 3.72
N HIS A 194 14.27 -3.05 3.18
CA HIS A 194 15.09 -4.20 2.79
C HIS A 194 15.87 -3.88 1.53
N ILE A 195 17.15 -4.26 1.48
CA ILE A 195 17.93 -4.23 0.25
C ILE A 195 17.40 -5.33 -0.67
N PHE A 196 17.54 -6.60 -0.28
CA PHE A 196 16.82 -7.70 -0.93
C PHE A 196 15.42 -7.82 -0.32
N PRO A 197 14.36 -7.70 -1.13
CA PRO A 197 13.02 -7.60 -0.59
C PRO A 197 12.53 -8.92 0.00
N ARG A 198 11.78 -8.81 1.10
CA ARG A 198 11.12 -9.91 1.81
C ARG A 198 10.36 -10.87 0.88
N SER A 199 9.83 -10.36 -0.22
CA SER A 199 9.08 -11.13 -1.21
C SER A 199 9.83 -12.31 -1.83
N LEU A 200 11.18 -12.33 -1.75
CA LEU A 200 12.03 -13.42 -2.20
C LEU A 200 12.05 -14.63 -1.26
N SER A 201 11.61 -14.46 -0.02
CA SER A 201 11.61 -15.53 0.99
C SER A 201 10.22 -15.75 1.62
N ALA A 202 9.23 -14.93 1.24
CA ALA A 202 7.86 -15.00 1.76
C ALA A 202 6.97 -16.02 1.01
N ASN A 203 6.15 -16.76 1.78
CA ASN A 203 5.10 -17.65 1.27
C ASN A 203 5.59 -18.71 0.26
N LEU A 204 6.73 -19.35 0.54
CA LEU A 204 7.36 -20.34 -0.35
C LEU A 204 6.82 -21.78 -0.17
N VAL A 205 5.64 -21.94 0.43
CA VAL A 205 5.07 -23.24 0.80
C VAL A 205 4.60 -24.01 -0.44
N ASP A 206 5.30 -25.12 -0.76
CA ASP A 206 5.09 -25.96 -1.96
C ASP A 206 3.68 -26.62 -2.02
N SER A 207 2.99 -26.73 -0.88
CA SER A 207 1.65 -27.33 -0.82
C SER A 207 0.55 -26.51 -1.51
N THR A 208 0.80 -25.22 -1.82
CA THR A 208 -0.18 -24.34 -2.47
C THR A 208 0.23 -23.98 -3.91
N HIS A 209 -0.75 -23.69 -4.78
CA HIS A 209 -0.46 -23.25 -6.15
C HIS A 209 0.31 -21.91 -6.18
N GLU A 210 -0.05 -20.98 -5.30
CA GLU A 210 0.63 -19.68 -5.20
C GLU A 210 2.02 -19.82 -4.59
N GLY A 211 2.18 -20.66 -3.55
CA GLY A 211 3.47 -20.94 -2.96
C GLY A 211 4.43 -21.63 -3.93
N ARG A 212 3.96 -22.55 -4.78
CA ARG A 212 4.74 -23.11 -5.90
C ARG A 212 5.21 -22.06 -6.90
N LYS A 213 4.33 -21.12 -7.25
CA LYS A 213 4.68 -20.01 -8.15
C LYS A 213 5.74 -19.11 -7.50
N ASN A 214 5.59 -18.78 -6.22
CA ASN A 214 6.53 -17.93 -5.48
C ASN A 214 7.88 -18.63 -5.27
N LEU A 215 7.89 -19.92 -4.95
CA LEU A 215 9.08 -20.75 -4.85
C LEU A 215 9.82 -20.80 -6.17
N LYS A 216 9.11 -21.03 -7.29
CA LYS A 216 9.71 -21.02 -8.62
C LYS A 216 10.30 -19.66 -8.97
N TYR A 217 9.57 -18.59 -8.71
CA TYR A 217 10.06 -17.23 -8.97
C TYR A 217 11.33 -16.94 -8.18
N SER A 218 11.28 -17.18 -6.86
CA SER A 218 12.37 -16.88 -5.95
C SER A 218 13.62 -17.70 -6.24
N ALA A 219 13.47 -19.00 -6.54
CA ALA A 219 14.59 -19.85 -6.91
C ALA A 219 15.28 -19.38 -8.21
N VAL A 220 14.51 -18.95 -9.22
CA VAL A 220 15.08 -18.41 -10.47
C VAL A 220 15.75 -17.05 -10.22
N ALA A 221 15.12 -16.16 -9.45
CA ALA A 221 15.69 -14.87 -9.09
C ALA A 221 17.02 -15.03 -8.34
N TRP A 222 17.08 -15.90 -7.32
CA TRP A 222 18.30 -16.18 -6.57
C TRP A 222 19.40 -16.82 -7.42
N ALA A 223 19.06 -17.72 -8.36
CA ALA A 223 20.04 -18.27 -9.29
C ALA A 223 20.64 -17.17 -10.20
N LEU A 224 19.82 -16.26 -10.71
CA LEU A 224 20.30 -15.13 -11.52
C LEU A 224 21.11 -14.14 -10.69
N ILE A 225 20.69 -13.82 -9.46
CA ILE A 225 21.44 -12.98 -8.52
C ILE A 225 22.82 -13.60 -8.27
N ARG A 226 22.90 -14.92 -8.03
CA ARG A 226 24.17 -15.63 -7.84
C ARG A 226 25.08 -15.50 -9.06
N HIS A 227 24.57 -15.81 -10.26
CA HIS A 227 25.38 -15.74 -11.48
C HIS A 227 25.80 -14.30 -11.83
N TYR A 228 24.95 -13.32 -11.55
CA TYR A 228 25.21 -11.92 -11.89
C TYR A 228 26.08 -11.17 -10.86
N SER A 229 25.95 -11.48 -9.58
CA SER A 229 26.59 -10.72 -8.49
C SER A 229 27.56 -11.53 -7.63
N GLY A 230 27.56 -12.86 -7.75
CA GLY A 230 28.29 -13.76 -6.87
C GLY A 230 27.67 -13.93 -5.47
N ILE A 231 26.47 -13.38 -5.21
CA ILE A 231 25.76 -13.55 -3.94
C ILE A 231 24.96 -14.85 -3.98
N ASP A 232 25.35 -15.82 -3.15
CA ASP A 232 24.60 -17.07 -2.98
C ASP A 232 23.69 -17.00 -1.74
N VAL A 233 22.40 -17.25 -1.93
CA VAL A 233 21.39 -17.23 -0.85
C VAL A 233 21.67 -18.25 0.25
N PHE A 234 22.43 -19.32 -0.05
CA PHE A 234 22.78 -20.37 0.91
C PHE A 234 24.18 -20.22 1.52
N ASP A 235 24.92 -19.15 1.19
CA ASP A 235 26.21 -18.87 1.79
C ASP A 235 26.04 -18.58 3.30
N GLY A 236 26.78 -19.26 4.17
CA GLY A 236 26.69 -19.03 5.62
C GLY A 236 27.17 -17.64 6.07
N ASN A 237 27.96 -16.94 5.24
CA ASN A 237 28.52 -15.63 5.56
C ASN A 237 27.72 -14.47 4.98
N ILE A 238 27.04 -14.64 3.84
CA ILE A 238 26.31 -13.54 3.16
C ILE A 238 24.94 -13.98 2.62
N GLY A 239 24.49 -15.20 2.89
CA GLY A 239 23.22 -15.73 2.44
C GLY A 239 22.02 -15.16 3.20
N LEU A 240 20.86 -15.18 2.55
CA LEU A 240 19.62 -14.56 3.02
C LEU A 240 18.44 -15.56 3.04
N ASN A 241 18.73 -16.84 3.20
CA ASN A 241 17.72 -17.90 3.23
C ASN A 241 16.84 -17.82 4.49
N GLY A 242 15.53 -18.02 4.33
CA GLY A 242 14.57 -17.96 5.43
C GLY A 242 14.62 -16.63 6.19
N ASP A 243 14.75 -16.72 7.51
CA ASP A 243 14.75 -15.56 8.42
C ASP A 243 15.95 -14.64 8.27
N LEU A 244 17.03 -15.10 7.61
CA LEU A 244 18.21 -14.29 7.36
C LEU A 244 17.90 -13.09 6.46
N ILE A 245 16.79 -13.12 5.70
CA ILE A 245 16.31 -11.97 4.92
C ILE A 245 16.02 -10.74 5.81
N HIS A 246 15.79 -10.93 7.11
CA HIS A 246 15.53 -9.89 8.10
C HIS A 246 16.78 -9.47 8.89
N GLU A 247 17.98 -9.92 8.51
CA GLU A 247 19.19 -9.49 9.20
C GLU A 247 19.52 -8.02 8.91
N LEU A 248 20.16 -7.36 9.87
CA LEU A 248 20.55 -5.95 9.78
C LEU A 248 21.40 -5.65 8.54
N ARG A 249 22.23 -6.60 8.11
CA ARG A 249 23.01 -6.50 6.89
C ARG A 249 22.16 -6.38 5.61
N ASN A 250 20.90 -6.78 5.63
CA ASN A 250 19.96 -6.66 4.50
C ASN A 250 18.94 -5.51 4.67
N VAL A 251 19.07 -4.65 5.68
CA VAL A 251 18.08 -3.59 5.92
C VAL A 251 18.71 -2.23 6.23
N MET A 252 17.99 -1.18 5.87
CA MET A 252 18.33 0.23 6.14
C MET A 252 17.13 0.95 6.72
N THR A 253 17.37 1.92 7.60
CA THR A 253 16.33 2.84 8.06
C THR A 253 16.25 4.00 7.06
N LEU A 254 15.18 4.08 6.27
CA LEU A 254 15.00 5.14 5.27
C LEU A 254 13.70 5.92 5.50
N GLY A 255 13.76 7.25 5.36
CA GLY A 255 12.55 8.08 5.32
C GLY A 255 11.64 7.67 4.16
N VAL A 256 10.32 7.83 4.30
CA VAL A 256 9.30 7.35 3.34
C VAL A 256 9.66 7.64 1.87
N VAL A 257 10.08 8.86 1.57
CA VAL A 257 10.44 9.28 0.19
C VAL A 257 11.70 8.58 -0.30
N ALA A 258 12.72 8.45 0.55
CA ALA A 258 13.95 7.75 0.22
C ALA A 258 13.73 6.25 0.03
N HIS A 259 12.89 5.64 0.87
CA HIS A 259 12.49 4.24 0.73
C HIS A 259 11.78 4.01 -0.60
N HIS A 260 10.78 4.84 -0.95
CA HIS A 260 10.10 4.72 -2.24
C HIS A 260 11.07 4.86 -3.43
N ALA A 261 11.98 5.84 -3.37
CA ALA A 261 12.98 6.03 -4.43
C ALA A 261 13.94 4.83 -4.53
N PHE A 262 14.32 4.23 -3.41
CA PHE A 262 15.16 3.03 -3.36
C PHE A 262 14.47 1.82 -4.00
N ASP A 263 13.20 1.57 -3.62
CA ASP A 263 12.35 0.51 -4.18
C ASP A 263 12.07 0.73 -5.68
N SER A 264 12.09 1.97 -6.15
CA SER A 264 11.83 2.30 -7.56
C SER A 264 13.09 2.31 -8.42
N LEU A 265 14.25 1.94 -7.85
CA LEU A 265 15.57 2.05 -8.50
C LEU A 265 15.95 3.50 -8.88
N ASP A 266 15.29 4.50 -8.29
CA ASP A 266 15.54 5.93 -8.51
C ASP A 266 16.59 6.51 -7.56
N LEU A 267 16.90 5.78 -6.47
CA LEU A 267 17.91 6.11 -5.47
C LEU A 267 18.83 4.91 -5.30
N TRP A 268 20.15 5.10 -5.35
CA TRP A 268 21.13 4.06 -5.04
C TRP A 268 22.38 4.63 -4.37
N LEU A 269 23.19 3.73 -3.82
CA LEU A 269 24.39 4.06 -3.05
C LEU A 269 25.64 3.52 -3.74
N GLU A 270 26.57 4.40 -4.08
CA GLU A 270 27.84 4.04 -4.71
C GLU A 270 28.97 4.17 -3.70
N GLN A 271 29.66 3.06 -3.45
CA GLN A 271 30.79 3.06 -2.53
C GLN A 271 31.87 4.02 -3.05
N THR A 272 32.43 4.84 -2.16
CA THR A 272 33.50 5.78 -2.51
C THR A 272 34.77 5.03 -2.92
N GLU A 273 35.43 5.46 -4.01
CA GLU A 273 36.55 4.76 -4.64
C GLU A 273 37.77 4.57 -3.72
N ASP A 274 37.91 5.42 -2.71
CA ASP A 274 39.10 5.48 -1.88
C ASP A 274 39.32 4.22 -1.02
N ILE A 275 38.27 3.44 -0.73
CA ILE A 275 38.37 2.19 0.05
C ILE A 275 37.20 1.24 -0.31
N ARG A 276 37.45 0.17 -1.08
CA ARG A 276 36.48 -0.94 -1.22
C ARG A 276 36.24 -1.58 0.15
N GLY A 277 34.98 -1.70 0.54
CA GLY A 277 34.58 -2.13 1.89
C GLY A 277 34.49 -1.00 2.92
N SER A 278 34.68 0.27 2.53
CA SER A 278 34.29 1.38 3.39
C SER A 278 32.78 1.51 3.49
N ASP A 279 32.33 1.94 4.65
CA ASP A 279 30.95 2.28 4.92
C ASP A 279 30.57 3.68 4.40
N ALA A 280 31.31 4.22 3.43
CA ALA A 280 31.10 5.52 2.82
C ALA A 280 30.52 5.40 1.40
N TYR A 281 29.46 6.16 1.14
CA TYR A 281 28.69 6.08 -0.09
C TYR A 281 28.35 7.45 -0.65
N HIS A 282 28.50 7.61 -1.96
CA HIS A 282 27.80 8.63 -2.72
C HIS A 282 26.33 8.24 -2.86
N VAL A 283 25.46 9.18 -2.51
CA VAL A 283 24.03 9.00 -2.76
C VAL A 283 23.71 9.51 -4.15
N LYS A 284 23.26 8.61 -5.02
CA LYS A 284 22.78 8.94 -6.37
C LYS A 284 21.27 8.87 -6.39
N THR A 285 20.63 9.87 -6.97
CA THR A 285 19.18 9.91 -7.09
C THR A 285 18.76 10.63 -8.37
N ILE A 286 17.71 10.16 -9.03
CA ILE A 286 17.13 10.81 -10.21
C ILE A 286 16.39 12.10 -9.82
N ASN A 287 15.71 12.06 -8.68
CA ASN A 287 14.95 13.19 -8.13
C ASN A 287 15.55 13.68 -6.81
N TRP A 288 15.54 14.98 -6.57
CA TRP A 288 15.99 15.50 -5.29
C TRP A 288 15.03 15.10 -4.17
N ILE A 289 15.51 14.26 -3.25
CA ILE A 289 14.73 13.75 -2.11
C ILE A 289 15.21 14.30 -0.76
N GLY A 290 16.00 15.38 -0.76
CA GLY A 290 16.63 15.88 0.46
C GLY A 290 17.77 15.00 1.00
N ALA A 291 18.31 14.11 0.16
CA ALA A 291 19.45 13.27 0.51
C ALA A 291 20.74 14.08 0.61
N ARG A 292 21.65 13.68 1.50
CA ARG A 292 23.02 14.20 1.47
C ARG A 292 23.73 13.60 0.25
N PRO A 293 24.56 14.35 -0.49
CA PRO A 293 25.29 13.77 -1.63
C PRO A 293 26.28 12.67 -1.22
N PHE A 294 26.68 12.67 0.05
CA PHE A 294 27.59 11.72 0.67
C PHE A 294 27.05 11.30 2.03
N VAL A 295 27.14 10.01 2.33
CA VAL A 295 26.81 9.44 3.63
C VAL A 295 27.87 8.45 4.05
N THR A 296 28.19 8.44 5.34
CA THR A 296 29.00 7.40 5.96
C THR A 296 28.13 6.68 6.96
N PHE A 297 27.99 5.38 6.79
CA PHE A 297 27.31 4.54 7.75
C PHE A 297 28.26 4.35 8.94
N VAL A 298 27.77 4.74 10.11
CA VAL A 298 28.52 4.64 11.37
C VAL A 298 27.71 3.74 12.28
N LYS A 299 28.35 2.72 12.81
CA LYS A 299 27.78 1.84 13.82
C LYS A 299 27.55 2.66 15.11
N ALA A 300 26.30 2.98 15.44
CA ALA A 300 25.98 3.59 16.73
C ALA A 300 26.06 2.58 17.90
N LYS A 301 25.98 1.28 17.59
CA LYS A 301 26.13 0.10 18.47
C LYS A 301 26.83 -1.02 17.70
N ASP A 302 27.16 -2.14 18.37
CA ASP A 302 27.74 -3.36 17.77
C ASP A 302 26.75 -4.15 16.86
N HIS A 303 25.98 -3.43 16.04
CA HIS A 303 25.09 -3.99 15.03
C HIS A 303 25.76 -3.96 13.65
N ASP A 304 25.45 -4.97 12.83
CA ASP A 304 25.98 -5.03 11.47
C ASP A 304 25.36 -3.97 10.57
N LEU A 305 26.24 -3.26 9.85
CA LEU A 305 25.84 -2.31 8.82
C LEU A 305 25.29 -3.05 7.60
N PRO A 306 24.50 -2.35 6.75
CA PRO A 306 24.03 -2.93 5.50
C PRO A 306 25.20 -3.43 4.66
N HIS A 307 25.13 -4.66 4.16
CA HIS A 307 26.25 -5.29 3.49
C HIS A 307 26.53 -4.61 2.15
N TRP A 308 27.76 -4.12 1.96
CA TRP A 308 28.14 -3.35 0.78
C TRP A 308 27.90 -4.11 -0.54
N LYS A 309 28.08 -5.43 -0.61
CA LYS A 309 27.77 -6.22 -1.82
C LYS A 309 26.29 -6.16 -2.22
N TYR A 310 25.38 -6.08 -1.25
CA TYR A 310 23.95 -6.00 -1.53
C TYR A 310 23.62 -4.63 -2.15
N LEU A 311 24.19 -3.57 -1.59
CA LEU A 311 24.08 -2.21 -2.11
C LEU A 311 24.75 -2.08 -3.49
N GLN A 312 25.87 -2.75 -3.71
CA GLN A 312 26.56 -2.77 -5.01
C GLN A 312 25.70 -3.40 -6.09
N LEU A 313 25.03 -4.53 -5.80
CA LEU A 313 24.09 -5.15 -6.73
C LEU A 313 22.90 -4.22 -7.02
N HIS A 314 22.29 -3.63 -5.98
CA HIS A 314 21.19 -2.70 -6.15
C HIS A 314 21.60 -1.51 -7.03
N ALA A 315 22.76 -0.89 -6.75
CA ALA A 315 23.31 0.21 -7.53
C ALA A 315 23.59 -0.17 -9.00
N SER A 316 24.15 -1.35 -9.25
CA SER A 316 24.37 -1.89 -10.58
C SER A 316 23.06 -1.97 -11.38
N LEU A 317 22.02 -2.55 -10.77
CA LEU A 317 20.71 -2.71 -11.39
C LEU A 317 20.00 -1.36 -11.57
N SER A 318 20.11 -0.43 -10.61
CA SER A 318 19.61 0.93 -10.73
C SER A 318 20.25 1.65 -11.91
N ARG A 319 21.57 1.61 -12.07
CA ARG A 319 22.25 2.24 -13.20
C ARG A 319 21.82 1.61 -14.53
N ALA A 320 21.75 0.28 -14.61
CA ALA A 320 21.27 -0.38 -15.83
C ALA A 320 19.83 -0.01 -16.17
N PHE A 321 18.95 0.05 -15.16
CA PHE A 321 17.55 0.43 -15.33
C PHE A 321 17.40 1.89 -15.80
N GLN A 322 18.08 2.83 -15.13
CA GLN A 322 17.96 4.26 -15.41
C GLN A 322 18.65 4.64 -16.74
N ARG A 323 19.89 4.20 -16.96
CA ARG A 323 20.64 4.52 -18.20
C ARG A 323 20.02 3.90 -19.44
N SER A 324 19.33 2.78 -19.32
CA SER A 324 18.65 2.16 -20.46
C SER A 324 17.39 2.90 -20.90
N GLY A 325 16.78 3.70 -20.01
CA GLY A 325 15.49 4.35 -20.23
C GLY A 325 14.30 3.39 -20.17
N ILE A 326 14.48 2.16 -19.67
CA ILE A 326 13.43 1.13 -19.63
C ILE A 326 12.26 1.50 -18.71
N GLU A 327 12.50 2.42 -17.76
CA GLU A 327 11.48 3.12 -16.99
C GLU A 327 10.38 3.74 -17.88
N LEU A 328 10.76 4.25 -19.07
CA LEU A 328 9.83 4.85 -20.02
C LEU A 328 8.86 3.82 -20.60
N LEU A 329 9.26 2.55 -20.75
CA LEU A 329 8.33 1.46 -21.13
C LEU A 329 7.35 1.15 -20.00
N SER A 330 7.82 1.17 -18.74
CA SER A 330 6.95 1.03 -17.56
C SER A 330 5.90 2.14 -17.53
N THR A 331 6.31 3.38 -17.80
CA THR A 331 5.43 4.55 -17.86
C THR A 331 4.48 4.52 -19.07
N THR A 332 4.93 4.08 -20.24
CA THR A 332 4.10 3.99 -21.45
C THR A 332 3.08 2.85 -21.37
N LEU A 333 3.43 1.71 -20.77
CA LEU A 333 2.50 0.62 -20.45
C LEU A 333 1.49 1.04 -19.37
N LYS A 334 1.91 1.81 -18.34
CA LYS A 334 1.02 2.43 -17.34
C LYS A 334 0.04 3.44 -17.98
N LEU A 335 0.43 4.15 -19.04
CA LEU A 335 -0.41 5.11 -19.76
C LEU A 335 -1.40 4.45 -20.74
N ASN A 336 -1.04 3.33 -21.37
CA ASN A 336 -1.87 2.64 -22.36
C ASN A 336 -2.69 1.45 -21.83
N GLY A 337 -2.52 1.07 -20.56
CA GLY A 337 -3.33 0.02 -19.93
C GLY A 337 -3.12 -0.08 -18.42
N GLN A 338 -4.07 0.48 -17.67
CA GLN A 338 -4.22 0.47 -16.20
C GLN A 338 -3.51 1.59 -15.41
N LYS A 339 -4.36 2.48 -14.87
CA LYS A 339 -4.08 3.52 -13.86
C LYS A 339 -3.20 2.97 -12.74
N LEU A 340 -1.97 3.48 -12.62
CA LEU A 340 -1.16 3.42 -11.39
C LEU A 340 -0.53 4.80 -11.13
N TYR A 341 -0.83 5.32 -9.95
CA TYR A 341 -0.56 6.67 -9.46
C TYR A 341 0.91 6.88 -9.11
N SER A 342 1.47 8.03 -9.50
CA SER A 342 2.46 8.78 -8.71
C SER A 342 2.70 10.15 -9.35
N LYS A 343 2.42 11.23 -8.62
CA LYS A 343 3.11 12.52 -8.83
C LYS A 343 2.97 13.44 -7.63
N ASN A 344 4.11 13.75 -7.00
CA ASN A 344 4.63 15.10 -6.69
C ASN A 344 5.28 15.14 -5.30
N ILE A 345 6.59 15.40 -5.25
CA ILE A 345 7.26 16.07 -4.12
C ILE A 345 8.35 16.97 -4.69
N LEU A 346 8.22 18.29 -4.47
CA LEU A 346 9.34 19.22 -4.32
C LEU A 346 8.85 20.54 -3.68
N ASP A 347 9.65 21.02 -2.72
CA ASP A 347 9.65 22.33 -2.01
C ASP A 347 8.51 22.58 -0.99
N ARG A 348 8.71 23.16 0.21
CA ARG A 348 9.85 23.92 0.78
C ARG A 348 9.71 24.10 2.31
N ARG A 349 10.83 24.43 2.96
CA ARG A 349 11.03 24.89 4.35
C ARG A 349 10.29 26.21 4.69
N SER A 350 9.78 26.34 5.92
CA SER A 350 10.26 27.31 6.95
C SER A 350 9.24 27.60 8.08
N THR A 351 9.73 27.43 9.31
CA THR A 351 9.54 28.24 10.54
C THR A 351 8.15 28.77 10.93
N MET A 352 7.64 28.36 12.11
CA MET A 352 7.37 29.25 13.27
C MET A 352 6.96 28.43 14.51
N THR A 353 7.12 29.08 15.67
CA THR A 353 7.15 28.69 17.09
C THR A 353 5.97 27.89 17.66
N PRO A 354 6.19 27.04 18.69
CA PRO A 354 5.13 26.29 19.35
C PRO A 354 4.45 27.11 20.45
N SER A 355 3.11 27.13 20.45
CA SER A 355 2.34 27.37 21.66
C SER A 355 1.86 26.03 22.24
N SER A 356 1.87 26.00 23.57
CA SER A 356 1.70 24.88 24.46
C SER A 356 0.26 24.34 24.50
N ASN A 357 0.10 23.00 24.47
CA ASN A 357 -0.51 22.20 25.54
C ASN A 357 -0.83 20.75 25.09
N SER A 358 -0.01 19.80 25.55
CA SER A 358 -0.37 18.53 26.25
C SER A 358 -1.51 17.63 25.72
N THR A 359 -1.21 16.39 25.28
CA THR A 359 -1.48 15.11 26.01
C THR A 359 -1.46 13.87 25.09
N HIS A 360 -0.82 12.79 25.56
CA HIS A 360 -0.98 11.35 25.24
C HIS A 360 -1.46 10.91 23.83
N VAL A 361 -0.58 10.26 23.06
CA VAL A 361 -0.98 9.43 21.91
C VAL A 361 -1.66 8.16 22.45
N LYS A 362 -2.99 8.12 22.38
CA LYS A 362 -3.85 7.00 22.77
C LYS A 362 -3.85 5.95 21.66
N THR A 363 -3.59 4.68 22.00
CA THR A 363 -4.01 3.54 21.17
C THR A 363 -5.54 3.61 20.96
N PHE A 364 -6.00 3.64 19.70
CA PHE A 364 -7.39 3.99 19.38
C PHE A 364 -8.42 2.85 19.45
N TYR A 365 -8.00 1.59 19.55
CA TYR A 365 -8.96 0.51 19.80
C TYR A 365 -9.17 0.32 21.29
N THR A 366 -10.42 0.13 21.67
CA THR A 366 -10.85 0.13 23.06
C THR A 366 -11.72 -1.10 23.30
N PRO A 367 -11.60 -1.77 24.46
CA PRO A 367 -12.58 -2.75 24.89
C PRO A 367 -13.97 -2.13 24.92
N LEU A 368 -15.02 -2.94 24.71
CA LEU A 368 -16.38 -2.44 24.82
C LEU A 368 -16.60 -1.86 26.22
N PRO A 369 -17.08 -0.60 26.34
CA PRO A 369 -17.43 -0.05 27.64
C PRO A 369 -18.60 -0.84 28.25
N LYS A 370 -18.81 -0.67 29.56
CA LYS A 370 -19.97 -1.23 30.26
C LYS A 370 -21.27 -0.89 29.53
N ASN A 371 -22.23 -1.81 29.59
CA ASN A 371 -23.52 -1.63 28.93
C ASN A 371 -24.18 -0.33 29.40
N LEU A 372 -24.35 0.61 28.47
CA LEU A 372 -24.95 1.92 28.73
C LEU A 372 -26.48 1.91 28.63
N TYR A 373 -27.05 0.82 28.10
CA TYR A 373 -28.49 0.66 27.96
C TYR A 373 -29.11 0.18 29.28
N LEU A 374 -30.42 0.34 29.42
CA LEU A 374 -31.16 -0.13 30.58
C LEU A 374 -31.76 -1.52 30.34
N PRO A 375 -31.70 -2.45 31.32
CA PRO A 375 -32.24 -3.81 31.17
C PRO A 375 -33.76 -3.85 31.06
N ASP A 376 -34.45 -2.84 31.60
CA ASP A 376 -35.89 -2.71 31.62
C ASP A 376 -36.33 -1.50 30.78
N GLY A 377 -37.51 -1.61 30.14
CA GLY A 377 -38.09 -0.54 29.30
C GLY A 377 -37.73 -0.64 27.82
N ASP A 378 -37.77 0.51 27.14
CA ASP A 378 -37.71 0.60 25.67
C ASP A 378 -36.34 0.22 25.08
N GLN A 379 -35.27 0.25 25.88
CA GLN A 379 -33.91 -0.11 25.46
C GLN A 379 -33.53 -1.56 25.76
N ARG A 380 -34.49 -2.39 26.20
CA ARG A 380 -34.22 -3.79 26.59
C ARG A 380 -33.56 -4.59 25.46
N LEU A 381 -33.93 -4.30 24.21
CA LEU A 381 -33.43 -5.01 23.05
C LEU A 381 -31.94 -4.68 22.78
N GLU A 382 -31.59 -3.40 22.83
CA GLU A 382 -30.22 -2.89 22.74
C GLU A 382 -29.38 -3.38 23.92
N TRP A 383 -29.96 -3.41 25.12
CA TRP A 383 -29.31 -3.94 26.31
C TRP A 383 -28.93 -5.40 26.13
N GLN A 384 -29.85 -6.25 25.66
CA GLN A 384 -29.59 -7.68 25.42
C GLN A 384 -28.50 -7.87 24.37
N ALA A 385 -28.60 -7.15 23.25
CA ALA A 385 -27.64 -7.27 22.15
C ALA A 385 -26.24 -6.81 22.57
N TYR A 386 -26.15 -5.66 23.23
CA TYR A 386 -24.88 -5.12 23.69
C TYR A 386 -24.29 -6.00 24.80
N ARG A 387 -25.11 -6.55 25.70
CA ARG A 387 -24.67 -7.53 26.70
C ARG A 387 -24.10 -8.78 26.03
N ARG A 388 -24.74 -9.27 24.97
CA ARG A 388 -24.25 -10.41 24.19
C ARG A 388 -22.90 -10.11 23.52
N CYS A 389 -22.68 -8.88 23.06
CA CYS A 389 -21.38 -8.44 22.52
C CYS A 389 -20.30 -8.40 23.62
N LEU A 390 -20.63 -7.94 24.83
CA LEU A 390 -19.72 -7.95 25.99
C LEU A 390 -19.34 -9.38 26.39
N ASP A 391 -20.32 -10.27 26.53
CA ASP A 391 -20.08 -11.67 26.87
C ASP A 391 -19.28 -12.36 25.76
N PHE A 392 -19.50 -11.99 24.49
CA PHE A 392 -18.73 -12.49 23.37
C PHE A 392 -17.27 -12.01 23.39
N GLU A 393 -17.02 -10.72 23.66
CA GLU A 393 -15.65 -10.19 23.83
C GLU A 393 -14.92 -10.86 24.99
N GLU A 394 -15.61 -11.10 26.11
CA GLU A 394 -15.04 -11.79 27.28
C GLU A 394 -14.72 -13.25 26.98
N SER A 395 -15.64 -13.98 26.33
CA SER A 395 -15.44 -15.38 25.94
C SER A 395 -14.28 -15.57 24.96
N ALA A 396 -13.93 -14.54 24.19
CA ALA A 396 -12.79 -14.59 23.28
C ALA A 396 -11.45 -14.84 24.00
N LYS A 397 -11.36 -14.60 25.32
CA LYS A 397 -10.17 -14.94 26.13
C LYS A 397 -9.90 -16.44 26.20
N GLN A 398 -10.90 -17.28 25.93
CA GLN A 398 -10.81 -18.74 26.03
C GLN A 398 -10.31 -19.39 24.72
N GLU A 399 -9.97 -18.62 23.69
CA GLU A 399 -9.46 -19.20 22.44
C GLU A 399 -7.99 -19.64 22.58
N MET A 400 -7.67 -20.74 21.91
CA MET A 400 -6.38 -21.43 22.02
C MET A 400 -5.20 -20.64 21.45
N SER A 401 -5.43 -19.77 20.46
CA SER A 401 -4.39 -18.91 19.90
C SER A 401 -4.72 -17.46 20.14
N VAL A 402 -3.73 -16.68 20.54
CA VAL A 402 -3.90 -15.24 20.79
C VAL A 402 -4.39 -14.48 19.55
N LEU A 403 -3.97 -14.93 18.36
CA LEU A 403 -4.48 -14.38 17.10
C LEU A 403 -6.00 -14.61 16.94
N ASP A 404 -6.50 -15.78 17.34
CA ASP A 404 -7.94 -16.06 17.29
C ASP A 404 -8.70 -15.34 18.41
N GLN A 405 -8.09 -15.13 19.57
CA GLN A 405 -8.63 -14.27 20.63
C GLN A 405 -8.87 -12.84 20.08
N GLU A 406 -7.86 -12.24 19.46
CA GLU A 406 -7.97 -10.88 18.91
C GLU A 406 -8.95 -10.79 17.74
N LYS A 407 -8.97 -11.76 16.82
CA LYS A 407 -10.00 -11.83 15.77
C LYS A 407 -11.41 -11.75 16.36
N ARG A 408 -11.66 -12.55 17.39
CA ARG A 408 -12.98 -12.61 18.03
C ARG A 408 -13.28 -11.35 18.83
N ARG A 409 -12.29 -10.73 19.47
CA ARG A 409 -12.45 -9.42 20.12
C ARG A 409 -12.80 -8.34 19.10
N VAL A 410 -12.13 -8.30 17.95
CA VAL A 410 -12.46 -7.36 16.86
C VAL A 410 -13.88 -7.60 16.33
N ASP A 411 -14.28 -8.86 16.14
CA ASP A 411 -15.64 -9.21 15.72
C ASP A 411 -16.68 -8.76 16.76
N ALA A 412 -16.45 -9.03 18.05
CA ALA A 412 -17.32 -8.62 19.16
C ALA A 412 -17.42 -7.09 19.30
N ARG A 413 -16.27 -6.41 19.29
CA ARG A 413 -16.20 -4.94 19.38
C ARG A 413 -16.85 -4.27 18.18
N THR A 414 -16.71 -4.85 16.98
CA THR A 414 -17.38 -4.32 15.80
C THR A 414 -18.90 -4.32 15.98
N LEU A 415 -19.48 -5.42 16.47
CA LEU A 415 -20.92 -5.50 16.75
C LEU A 415 -21.34 -4.51 17.84
N GLY A 416 -20.61 -4.48 18.97
CA GLY A 416 -20.94 -3.58 20.08
C GLY A 416 -20.82 -2.11 19.72
N TYR A 417 -19.78 -1.70 18.99
CA TYR A 417 -19.64 -0.31 18.54
C TYR A 417 -20.61 0.06 17.43
N LEU A 418 -21.04 -0.88 16.57
CA LEU A 418 -22.13 -0.62 15.62
C LEU A 418 -23.44 -0.32 16.33
N ILE A 419 -23.74 -1.00 17.45
CA ILE A 419 -24.88 -0.66 18.31
C ILE A 419 -24.65 0.71 18.95
N MET A 420 -23.48 0.96 19.52
CA MET A 420 -23.20 2.20 20.26
C MET A 420 -23.24 3.46 19.37
N PHE A 421 -22.58 3.43 18.22
CA PHE A 421 -22.43 4.57 17.31
C PHE A 421 -23.44 4.57 16.17
N ALA A 422 -24.51 3.79 16.26
CA ALA A 422 -25.59 3.85 15.28
C ALA A 422 -26.09 5.31 15.13
N PRO A 423 -26.13 5.84 13.89
CA PRO A 423 -26.52 7.24 13.64
C PRO A 423 -28.04 7.46 13.84
N THR A 424 -28.83 6.39 13.92
CA THR A 424 -30.28 6.46 14.15
C THR A 424 -30.72 5.34 15.10
N ASP A 425 -31.81 5.56 15.83
CA ASP A 425 -32.38 4.52 16.70
C ASP A 425 -32.89 3.32 15.92
N LEU A 426 -33.42 3.52 14.71
CA LEU A 426 -33.80 2.42 13.82
C LEU A 426 -32.59 1.59 13.39
N GLY A 427 -31.45 2.23 13.11
CA GLY A 427 -30.20 1.54 12.80
C GLY A 427 -29.65 0.77 14.01
N ARG A 428 -29.72 1.37 15.19
CA ARG A 428 -29.33 0.75 16.46
C ARG A 428 -30.15 -0.50 16.74
N ARG A 429 -31.46 -0.37 16.57
CA ARG A 429 -32.44 -1.44 16.74
C ARG A 429 -32.21 -2.55 15.71
N PHE A 430 -31.97 -2.21 14.45
CA PHE A 430 -31.63 -3.16 13.40
C PHE A 430 -30.41 -4.02 13.78
N ILE A 431 -29.27 -3.41 14.15
CA ILE A 431 -28.08 -4.18 14.54
C ILE A 431 -28.37 -5.02 15.79
N SER A 432 -29.12 -4.48 16.75
CA SER A 432 -29.45 -5.19 17.99
C SER A 432 -30.36 -6.41 17.75
N GLU A 433 -31.33 -6.30 16.84
CA GLU A 433 -32.18 -7.42 16.39
C GLU A 433 -31.33 -8.50 15.72
N GLU A 434 -30.40 -8.13 14.84
CA GLU A 434 -29.49 -9.09 14.19
C GLU A 434 -28.56 -9.81 15.18
N VAL A 435 -28.02 -9.09 16.15
CA VAL A 435 -27.17 -9.68 17.20
C VAL A 435 -27.98 -10.64 18.09
N ASN A 436 -29.20 -10.27 18.46
CA ASN A 436 -30.07 -11.10 19.29
C ASN A 436 -30.60 -12.33 18.54
N ALA A 437 -30.75 -12.25 17.21
CA ALA A 437 -31.15 -13.38 16.36
C ALA A 437 -30.06 -14.45 16.21
N CYS A 438 -28.79 -14.13 16.50
CA CYS A 438 -27.71 -15.11 16.49
C CYS A 438 -27.88 -16.11 17.64
N ASN A 439 -27.81 -17.41 17.36
CA ASN A 439 -27.98 -18.45 18.39
C ASN A 439 -26.70 -18.73 19.18
N ASN A 440 -25.53 -18.47 18.60
CA ASN A 440 -24.23 -18.85 19.15
C ASN A 440 -23.10 -17.89 18.69
N ASN A 441 -21.91 -18.02 19.26
CA ASN A 441 -20.76 -17.19 18.92
C ASN A 441 -20.29 -17.35 17.46
N LYS A 442 -20.52 -18.52 16.85
CA LYS A 442 -20.17 -18.76 15.44
C LYS A 442 -21.05 -17.92 14.49
N GLU A 443 -22.32 -17.76 14.81
CA GLU A 443 -23.23 -16.87 14.07
C GLU A 443 -22.86 -15.39 14.29
N LEU A 444 -22.50 -15.00 15.51
CA LEU A 444 -21.98 -13.65 15.79
C LEU A 444 -20.74 -13.31 14.96
N VAL A 445 -19.77 -14.24 14.85
CA VAL A 445 -18.60 -14.08 13.97
C VAL A 445 -19.01 -13.88 12.51
N GLN A 446 -20.01 -14.63 12.03
CA GLN A 446 -20.48 -14.50 10.65
C GLN A 446 -21.18 -13.17 10.41
N LEU A 447 -22.02 -12.72 11.35
CA LEU A 447 -22.68 -11.41 11.31
C LEU A 447 -21.64 -10.28 11.34
N ALA A 448 -20.68 -10.33 12.26
CA ALA A 448 -19.61 -9.34 12.36
C ALA A 448 -18.85 -9.22 11.03
N LYS A 449 -18.39 -10.34 10.47
CA LYS A 449 -17.68 -10.35 9.18
C LYS A 449 -18.53 -9.83 8.03
N PHE A 450 -19.83 -10.13 8.03
CA PHE A 450 -20.74 -9.60 7.03
C PHE A 450 -20.84 -8.07 7.10
N LEU A 451 -21.09 -7.53 8.28
CA LEU A 451 -21.20 -6.08 8.51
C LEU A 451 -19.86 -5.37 8.27
N GLN A 452 -18.74 -5.95 8.70
CA GLN A 452 -17.41 -5.43 8.41
C GLN A 452 -17.20 -5.26 6.89
N VAL A 453 -17.57 -6.26 6.09
CA VAL A 453 -17.33 -6.23 4.63
C VAL A 453 -18.32 -5.32 3.90
N HIS A 454 -19.60 -5.41 4.23
CA HIS A 454 -20.67 -4.79 3.44
C HIS A 454 -21.15 -3.45 3.99
N LEU A 455 -20.82 -3.09 5.24
CA LEU A 455 -21.19 -1.81 5.85
C LEU A 455 -19.97 -0.95 6.21
N VAL A 456 -18.99 -1.50 6.95
CA VAL A 456 -17.85 -0.70 7.45
C VAL A 456 -16.79 -0.48 6.36
N LYS A 457 -16.21 -1.57 5.84
CA LYS A 457 -15.09 -1.53 4.86
C LYS A 457 -15.47 -0.95 3.50
N ILE A 458 -16.74 -0.61 3.28
CA ILE A 458 -17.11 0.12 2.07
C ILE A 458 -16.52 1.55 2.11
N PHE A 459 -16.33 2.16 3.27
CA PHE A 459 -15.77 3.52 3.33
C PHE A 459 -14.23 3.56 3.24
N TYR A 460 -13.57 2.41 3.36
CA TYR A 460 -12.11 2.32 3.38
C TYR A 460 -11.48 2.22 1.98
N LYS A 461 -10.44 3.04 1.71
CA LYS A 461 -9.74 3.19 0.43
C LYS A 461 -9.27 1.88 -0.20
N HIS A 462 -8.56 1.06 0.58
CA HIS A 462 -8.02 -0.21 0.11
C HIS A 462 -9.03 -1.33 0.30
N ARG A 463 -10.24 -1.19 -0.27
CA ARG A 463 -11.21 -2.28 -0.28
C ARG A 463 -10.52 -3.54 -0.80
N ILE A 464 -10.47 -4.56 0.05
CA ILE A 464 -9.86 -5.83 -0.31
C ILE A 464 -10.61 -6.33 -1.54
N THR A 465 -9.85 -6.68 -2.58
CA THR A 465 -10.35 -7.51 -3.67
C THR A 465 -10.49 -8.94 -3.13
N ILE A 466 -11.30 -9.15 -2.08
CA ILE A 466 -11.63 -10.51 -1.64
C ILE A 466 -12.42 -11.07 -2.79
N SER A 467 -11.98 -12.21 -3.32
CA SER A 467 -12.75 -12.95 -4.31
C SER A 467 -14.18 -13.04 -3.79
N TYR A 468 -15.10 -12.33 -4.42
CA TYR A 468 -16.51 -12.24 -4.01
C TYR A 468 -17.15 -13.63 -3.89
N ALA A 469 -16.59 -14.63 -4.58
CA ALA A 469 -16.96 -16.04 -4.49
C ALA A 469 -16.64 -16.72 -3.14
N LYS A 470 -15.71 -16.19 -2.33
CA LYS A 470 -15.42 -16.69 -0.96
C LYS A 470 -16.39 -16.13 0.08
N ILE A 471 -16.89 -14.90 -0.10
CA ILE A 471 -17.77 -14.22 0.86
C ILE A 471 -19.20 -14.81 0.83
N CYS A 472 -19.71 -15.16 -0.36
CA CYS A 472 -21.08 -15.70 -0.53
C CYS A 472 -21.32 -17.12 0.02
N LYS A 473 -20.45 -17.67 0.88
CA LYS A 473 -20.53 -19.06 1.38
C LYS A 473 -20.74 -19.19 2.89
N LEU A 474 -21.06 -18.11 3.61
CA LEU A 474 -21.30 -18.16 5.07
C LEU A 474 -22.79 -18.40 5.36
N HIS A 475 -23.12 -19.23 6.37
CA HIS A 475 -24.47 -19.77 6.58
C HIS A 475 -25.49 -18.80 7.20
N HIS A 476 -25.10 -17.94 8.17
CA HIS A 476 -25.98 -16.93 8.77
C HIS A 476 -26.40 -15.83 7.76
N LEU A 477 -25.69 -15.73 6.64
CA LEU A 477 -26.08 -14.89 5.51
C LEU A 477 -27.40 -15.36 4.89
N GLN A 478 -27.72 -16.65 4.93
CA GLN A 478 -28.91 -17.17 4.27
C GLN A 478 -30.19 -16.65 4.92
N ASP A 479 -30.23 -16.48 6.23
CA ASP A 479 -31.43 -15.98 6.92
C ASP A 479 -31.66 -14.48 6.71
N LEU A 480 -30.59 -13.67 6.75
CA LEU A 480 -30.68 -12.24 6.44
C LEU A 480 -30.97 -12.00 4.95
N GLU A 481 -30.33 -12.76 4.05
CA GLU A 481 -30.64 -12.72 2.62
C GLU A 481 -32.06 -13.18 2.33
N THR A 482 -32.60 -14.15 3.07
CA THR A 482 -33.99 -14.61 2.93
C THR A 482 -34.96 -13.54 3.41
N ARG A 483 -34.70 -12.91 4.57
CA ARG A 483 -35.56 -11.85 5.13
C ARG A 483 -35.65 -10.62 4.24
N TYR A 484 -34.57 -10.26 3.54
CA TYR A 484 -34.53 -9.10 2.63
C TYR A 484 -34.41 -9.49 1.16
N ALA A 485 -34.86 -10.70 0.79
CA ALA A 485 -34.70 -11.22 -0.57
C ALA A 485 -35.37 -10.29 -1.60
N ASP A 486 -36.56 -9.80 -1.30
CA ASP A 486 -37.33 -8.93 -2.18
C ASP A 486 -36.67 -7.57 -2.37
N GLU A 487 -36.18 -6.94 -1.28
CA GLU A 487 -35.43 -5.69 -1.37
C GLU A 487 -34.11 -5.86 -2.11
N LEU A 488 -33.35 -6.93 -1.83
CA LEU A 488 -32.11 -7.21 -2.54
C LEU A 488 -32.37 -7.42 -4.04
N ASN A 489 -33.40 -8.17 -4.41
CA ASN A 489 -33.79 -8.37 -5.81
C ASN A 489 -34.18 -7.04 -6.49
N ARG A 490 -34.90 -6.17 -5.77
CA ARG A 490 -35.26 -4.83 -6.26
C ARG A 490 -34.02 -3.97 -6.49
N ILE A 491 -33.10 -3.93 -5.51
CA ILE A 491 -31.84 -3.17 -5.61
C ILE A 491 -30.99 -3.71 -6.76
N GLU A 492 -30.83 -5.03 -6.87
CA GLU A 492 -30.09 -5.66 -7.97
C GLU A 492 -30.70 -5.32 -9.34
N THR A 493 -32.03 -5.27 -9.44
CA THR A 493 -32.73 -4.88 -10.67
C THR A 493 -32.39 -3.44 -11.07
N ILE A 494 -32.38 -2.51 -10.10
CA ILE A 494 -32.03 -1.10 -10.33
C ILE A 494 -30.55 -0.96 -10.70
N LEU A 495 -29.64 -1.66 -10.01
CA LEU A 495 -28.21 -1.66 -10.34
C LEU A 495 -27.95 -2.21 -11.75
N SER A 496 -28.80 -3.13 -12.22
CA SER A 496 -28.68 -3.74 -13.55
C SER A 496 -29.05 -2.80 -14.71
N SER A 497 -29.69 -1.67 -14.43
CA SER A 497 -30.00 -0.62 -15.41
C SER A 497 -29.14 0.64 -15.23
N SER A 498 -28.33 0.72 -14.16
CA SER A 498 -27.48 1.89 -13.85
C SER A 498 -26.27 2.06 -14.78
N THR A 499 -25.83 3.31 -15.00
CA THR A 499 -24.62 3.62 -15.77
C THR A 499 -23.38 3.58 -14.89
N GLU A 500 -22.23 3.26 -15.48
CA GLU A 500 -20.96 3.34 -14.76
C GLU A 500 -20.59 4.81 -14.51
N PRO A 501 -20.12 5.19 -13.30
CA PRO A 501 -19.72 6.56 -13.02
C PRO A 501 -18.62 7.03 -13.97
N LYS A 502 -18.82 8.18 -14.63
CA LYS A 502 -17.81 8.83 -15.48
C LYS A 502 -16.73 9.54 -14.65
N ASP A 503 -15.58 9.75 -15.28
CA ASP A 503 -14.53 10.63 -14.75
C ASP A 503 -15.03 12.08 -14.82
N THR A 504 -14.94 12.85 -13.74
CA THR A 504 -15.68 14.11 -13.58
C THR A 504 -14.79 15.29 -13.26
N ASP A 505 -13.99 15.71 -14.24
CA ASP A 505 -13.29 17.00 -14.21
C ASP A 505 -14.27 18.17 -13.95
N SER A 506 -15.49 18.07 -14.48
CA SER A 506 -16.57 19.03 -14.22
C SER A 506 -17.02 19.07 -12.75
N LEU A 507 -17.11 17.92 -12.07
CA LEU A 507 -17.45 17.88 -10.64
C LEU A 507 -16.33 18.51 -9.82
N ARG A 508 -15.07 18.24 -10.19
CA ARG A 508 -13.91 18.87 -9.56
C ARG A 508 -13.97 20.38 -9.70
N GLU A 509 -14.26 20.89 -10.88
CA GLU A 509 -14.39 22.34 -11.10
C GLU A 509 -15.51 22.95 -10.24
N GLN A 510 -16.66 22.28 -10.14
CA GLN A 510 -17.78 22.74 -9.30
C GLN A 510 -17.43 22.73 -7.80
N ALA A 511 -16.80 21.66 -7.30
CA ALA A 511 -16.36 21.58 -5.91
C ALA A 511 -15.29 22.64 -5.62
N MET A 512 -14.37 22.88 -6.56
CA MET A 512 -13.41 23.98 -6.44
C MET A 512 -14.09 25.35 -6.40
N LYS A 513 -15.17 25.59 -7.15
CA LYS A 513 -15.94 26.85 -7.04
C LYS A 513 -16.60 26.96 -5.68
N ARG A 514 -17.30 25.91 -5.24
CA ARG A 514 -17.96 25.83 -3.93
C ARG A 514 -16.99 26.08 -2.78
N ASP A 515 -15.84 25.43 -2.80
CA ASP A 515 -14.90 25.45 -1.68
C ASP A 515 -13.88 26.60 -1.81
N GLY A 516 -14.08 27.56 -2.71
CA GLY A 516 -13.09 28.64 -2.95
C GLY A 516 -11.73 28.15 -3.47
N GLY A 517 -11.61 26.85 -3.78
CA GLY A 517 -10.36 26.20 -4.18
C GLY A 517 -9.41 25.91 -3.02
N ILE A 518 -9.92 25.93 -1.80
CA ILE A 518 -9.20 25.53 -0.60
C ILE A 518 -9.62 24.13 -0.16
N CYS A 519 -8.74 23.46 0.56
CA CYS A 519 -9.08 22.24 1.28
C CYS A 519 -10.13 22.58 2.34
N MET A 520 -11.26 21.87 2.33
CA MET A 520 -12.37 22.11 3.27
C MET A 520 -11.98 21.90 4.74
N LEU A 521 -10.92 21.11 5.01
CA LEU A 521 -10.48 20.82 6.37
C LEU A 521 -9.29 21.65 6.83
N THR A 522 -8.31 21.93 5.97
CA THR A 522 -7.08 22.65 6.39
C THR A 522 -7.04 24.10 5.91
N GLY A 523 -7.96 24.52 5.04
CA GLY A 523 -7.91 25.83 4.39
C GLY A 523 -6.77 26.00 3.38
N ALA A 524 -5.94 24.98 3.15
CA ALA A 524 -4.82 25.04 2.23
C ALA A 524 -5.29 25.20 0.78
N TYR A 525 -4.65 26.09 0.01
CA TYR A 525 -5.03 26.35 -1.38
C TYR A 525 -4.56 25.26 -2.34
N ASP A 526 -5.41 24.93 -3.32
CA ASP A 526 -5.00 24.09 -4.45
C ASP A 526 -3.98 24.83 -5.33
N GLY A 527 -2.73 24.35 -5.32
CA GLY A 527 -1.61 24.94 -6.07
C GLY A 527 -1.77 24.91 -7.58
N ALA A 528 -2.62 24.02 -8.13
CA ALA A 528 -2.97 24.04 -9.54
C ALA A 528 -3.78 25.31 -9.92
N ARG A 529 -4.53 25.88 -8.97
CA ARG A 529 -5.36 27.09 -9.12
C ARG A 529 -4.56 28.37 -8.95
N ALA A 530 -3.55 28.40 -8.07
CA ALA A 530 -2.67 29.56 -7.88
C ALA A 530 -2.01 30.05 -9.20
N ARG A 531 -1.94 29.18 -10.22
CA ARG A 531 -1.38 29.48 -11.54
C ARG A 531 -2.39 29.89 -12.61
N ARG A 532 -3.71 29.77 -12.39
CA ARG A 532 -4.74 29.93 -13.45
C ARG A 532 -5.75 31.08 -13.23
N SER A 533 -5.54 31.92 -12.20
CA SER A 533 -6.17 33.24 -11.96
C SER A 533 -7.63 33.43 -12.40
N SER A 534 -8.57 33.34 -11.45
CA SER A 534 -9.87 34.04 -11.53
C SER A 534 -10.58 34.24 -10.17
N PHE A 535 -9.99 33.82 -9.04
CA PHE A 535 -10.68 33.83 -7.73
C PHE A 535 -9.87 34.38 -6.55
N ALA A 536 -8.57 34.63 -6.68
CA ALA A 536 -7.74 35.32 -5.68
C ALA A 536 -6.58 36.02 -6.40
N THR A 537 -6.23 37.24 -5.99
CA THR A 537 -5.05 37.91 -6.55
C THR A 537 -3.78 37.24 -6.00
N ARG A 538 -2.69 37.26 -6.78
CA ARG A 538 -1.39 36.73 -6.34
C ARG A 538 -0.89 37.44 -5.08
N GLU A 539 -1.36 38.66 -4.83
CA GLU A 539 -1.05 39.49 -3.67
C GLU A 539 -1.74 38.97 -2.40
N ASP A 540 -2.99 38.48 -2.48
CA ASP A 540 -3.71 37.88 -1.34
C ASP A 540 -3.02 36.60 -0.82
N ILE A 541 -2.55 35.76 -1.74
CA ILE A 541 -1.90 34.48 -1.41
C ILE A 541 -0.51 34.69 -0.82
N VAL A 542 0.26 35.64 -1.36
CA VAL A 542 1.63 35.92 -0.90
C VAL A 542 1.61 36.73 0.40
N GLY A 543 0.62 37.60 0.60
CA GLY A 543 0.46 38.39 1.83
C GLY A 543 0.01 37.55 3.04
N ALA A 544 -0.85 36.56 2.84
CA ALA A 544 -1.45 35.78 3.92
C ALA A 544 -0.67 34.50 4.34
N LYS A 545 0.47 34.17 3.67
CA LYS A 545 1.28 32.97 3.94
C LYS A 545 0.48 31.65 3.93
N ILE A 546 -0.56 31.53 3.11
CA ILE A 546 -1.44 30.36 3.15
C ILE A 546 -0.77 29.17 2.43
N PRO A 547 -0.69 27.96 3.03
CA PRO A 547 -0.03 26.81 2.41
C PRO A 547 -0.67 26.44 1.07
N SER A 548 0.17 26.19 0.05
CA SER A 548 -0.28 25.66 -1.24
C SER A 548 0.00 24.16 -1.33
N THR A 549 -1.02 23.39 -1.72
CA THR A 549 -0.97 21.93 -1.79
C THR A 549 -1.76 21.41 -2.99
N SER A 550 -1.62 20.13 -3.35
CA SER A 550 -2.53 19.51 -4.33
C SER A 550 -3.79 19.04 -3.62
N CYS A 551 -4.94 19.56 -4.04
CA CYS A 551 -6.23 19.08 -3.55
C CYS A 551 -6.82 18.01 -4.47
N GLN A 552 -7.62 17.11 -3.94
CA GLN A 552 -8.36 16.07 -4.65
C GLN A 552 -9.78 15.98 -4.13
N LEU A 553 -10.69 15.45 -4.95
CA LEU A 553 -12.02 15.11 -4.48
C LEU A 553 -11.93 13.84 -3.66
N SER A 554 -12.36 13.90 -2.40
CA SER A 554 -12.73 12.72 -1.63
C SER A 554 -14.24 12.56 -1.69
N HIS A 555 -14.68 11.35 -2.02
CA HIS A 555 -16.10 11.00 -2.01
C HIS A 555 -16.46 10.45 -0.63
N ILE A 556 -17.53 10.97 -0.03
CA ILE A 556 -18.01 10.49 1.27
C ILE A 556 -18.51 9.04 1.13
N PHE A 557 -19.45 8.79 0.22
CA PHE A 557 -19.72 7.46 -0.31
C PHE A 557 -18.76 7.17 -1.47
N PRO A 558 -17.81 6.22 -1.32
CA PRO A 558 -16.72 6.10 -2.27
C PRO A 558 -17.19 5.72 -3.67
N ILE A 559 -16.64 6.38 -4.70
CA ILE A 559 -16.89 6.06 -6.11
C ILE A 559 -16.59 4.60 -6.46
N SER A 560 -15.68 3.96 -5.71
CA SER A 560 -15.34 2.54 -5.83
C SER A 560 -16.53 1.60 -5.57
N LEU A 561 -17.56 2.07 -4.85
CA LEU A 561 -18.82 1.35 -4.62
C LEU A 561 -19.56 1.08 -5.93
N MET A 562 -19.57 2.05 -6.85
CA MET A 562 -20.36 2.00 -8.09
C MET A 562 -19.53 1.62 -9.33
N LYS A 563 -18.20 1.76 -9.27
CA LYS A 563 -17.29 1.46 -10.39
C LYS A 563 -17.44 0.02 -10.85
N GLY A 564 -17.46 -0.26 -12.16
CA GLY A 564 -17.50 -1.63 -12.71
C GLY A 564 -18.85 -2.37 -12.60
N ILE A 565 -19.94 -1.67 -12.27
CA ILE A 565 -21.31 -2.17 -12.47
C ILE A 565 -21.71 -1.82 -13.91
N LYS A 566 -21.60 -2.77 -14.85
CA LYS A 566 -21.91 -2.55 -16.27
C LYS A 566 -23.33 -3.00 -16.62
N ASN A 567 -24.02 -2.21 -17.44
CA ASN A 567 -25.27 -2.63 -18.10
C ASN A 567 -25.01 -3.78 -19.08
N SER A 568 -25.79 -4.85 -18.97
CA SER A 568 -25.70 -6.03 -19.85
C SER A 568 -26.16 -5.75 -21.30
N THR A 569 -26.80 -4.61 -21.54
CA THR A 569 -27.47 -4.24 -22.80
C THR A 569 -26.57 -3.50 -23.80
N SER A 570 -25.38 -3.01 -23.42
CA SER A 570 -24.47 -2.28 -24.32
C SER A 570 -23.67 -3.16 -25.29
N ARG A 571 -24.16 -4.36 -25.63
CA ARG A 571 -23.64 -5.15 -26.75
C ARG A 571 -24.02 -4.46 -28.06
N LYS A 572 -23.19 -3.52 -28.52
CA LYS A 572 -23.13 -3.14 -29.94
C LYS A 572 -23.09 -4.44 -30.75
N LYS A 573 -24.05 -4.63 -31.68
CA LYS A 573 -24.09 -5.67 -32.70
C LYS A 573 -22.75 -5.67 -33.47
N LYS A 574 -21.70 -6.30 -32.93
CA LYS A 574 -20.49 -6.62 -33.68
C LYS A 574 -20.74 -7.92 -34.42
N THR A 575 -20.62 -7.82 -35.73
CA THR A 575 -20.88 -8.82 -36.76
C THR A 575 -20.25 -10.19 -36.46
N LYS A 576 -21.02 -11.24 -36.76
CA LYS A 576 -20.71 -12.66 -36.55
C LYS A 576 -19.48 -13.08 -37.37
N LYS A 577 -18.29 -13.14 -36.77
CA LYS A 577 -17.19 -14.02 -37.24
C LYS A 577 -16.13 -14.23 -36.15
N SER A 578 -16.30 -15.30 -35.35
CA SER A 578 -15.28 -16.03 -34.55
C SER A 578 -15.98 -16.82 -33.42
N LYS A 579 -16.56 -17.98 -33.77
CA LYS A 579 -17.18 -18.91 -32.82
C LYS A 579 -16.11 -19.91 -32.35
N GLY A 580 -15.85 -19.99 -31.05
CA GLY A 580 -14.97 -21.00 -30.46
C GLY A 580 -14.40 -20.59 -29.11
N LYS A 581 -13.51 -19.58 -29.09
CA LYS A 581 -12.77 -19.19 -27.88
C LYS A 581 -13.50 -18.14 -27.00
N LYS A 582 -14.38 -17.32 -27.59
CA LYS A 582 -15.08 -16.22 -26.89
C LYS A 582 -16.16 -16.64 -25.89
N ALA A 583 -16.69 -17.87 -25.97
CA ALA A 583 -17.83 -18.29 -25.15
C ALA A 583 -17.46 -18.55 -23.67
N LYS A 584 -16.21 -18.93 -23.38
CA LYS A 584 -15.73 -19.20 -22.02
C LYS A 584 -15.42 -17.91 -21.26
N ASP A 585 -14.81 -16.93 -21.94
CA ASP A 585 -14.45 -15.63 -21.34
C ASP A 585 -15.70 -14.77 -21.04
N THR A 586 -16.71 -14.80 -21.91
CA THR A 586 -17.99 -14.11 -21.65
C THR A 586 -18.80 -14.73 -20.52
N ARG A 587 -18.64 -16.03 -20.22
CA ARG A 587 -19.34 -16.69 -19.11
C ARG A 587 -18.73 -16.32 -17.76
N ASN A 588 -17.41 -16.12 -17.69
CA ASN A 588 -16.71 -15.68 -16.48
C ASN A 588 -16.94 -14.19 -16.20
N GLU A 589 -16.86 -13.31 -17.20
CA GLU A 589 -17.11 -11.86 -17.04
C GLU A 589 -18.53 -11.56 -16.53
N ASN A 590 -19.53 -12.36 -16.96
CA ASN A 590 -20.91 -12.22 -16.52
C ASN A 590 -21.13 -12.70 -15.07
N LYS A 591 -20.30 -13.65 -14.59
CA LYS A 591 -20.35 -14.16 -13.21
C LYS A 591 -19.77 -13.15 -12.23
N ASP A 592 -18.65 -12.53 -12.55
CA ASP A 592 -17.99 -11.54 -11.70
C ASP A 592 -18.83 -10.24 -11.60
N THR A 593 -19.43 -9.82 -12.72
CA THR A 593 -20.34 -8.65 -12.74
C THR A 593 -21.60 -8.89 -11.92
N LYS A 594 -22.14 -10.14 -11.91
CA LYS A 594 -23.26 -10.49 -11.04
C LYS A 594 -22.85 -10.49 -9.56
N ALA A 595 -21.74 -11.13 -9.22
CA ALA A 595 -21.24 -11.17 -7.84
C ALA A 595 -20.98 -9.77 -7.26
N LYS A 596 -20.41 -8.88 -8.08
CA LYS A 596 -20.20 -7.48 -7.70
C LYS A 596 -21.51 -6.73 -7.46
N ARG A 597 -22.53 -6.91 -8.32
CA ARG A 597 -23.86 -6.32 -8.11
C ARG A 597 -24.49 -6.78 -6.80
N THR A 598 -24.42 -8.07 -6.48
CA THR A 598 -24.95 -8.60 -5.21
C THR A 598 -24.25 -7.98 -4.00
N VAL A 599 -22.92 -7.80 -4.06
CA VAL A 599 -22.17 -7.16 -2.97
C VAL A 599 -22.57 -5.71 -2.78
N VAL A 600 -22.72 -4.97 -3.88
CA VAL A 600 -23.18 -3.57 -3.83
C VAL A 600 -24.62 -3.51 -3.34
N ALA A 601 -25.50 -4.40 -3.79
CA ALA A 601 -26.89 -4.46 -3.32
C ALA A 601 -26.99 -4.67 -1.81
N LYS A 602 -26.17 -5.58 -1.25
CA LYS A 602 -26.05 -5.78 0.20
C LYS A 602 -25.54 -4.53 0.92
N ALA A 603 -24.53 -3.86 0.37
CA ALA A 603 -24.02 -2.62 0.95
C ALA A 603 -25.08 -1.51 0.97
N LEU A 604 -25.81 -1.34 -0.14
CA LEU A 604 -26.90 -0.37 -0.22
C LEU A 604 -28.01 -0.67 0.78
N LEU A 605 -28.41 -1.93 0.91
CA LEU A 605 -29.40 -2.36 1.90
C LEU A 605 -28.92 -2.06 3.33
N LEU A 606 -27.68 -2.42 3.66
CA LEU A 606 -27.15 -2.22 5.02
C LEU A 606 -27.00 -0.74 5.35
N VAL A 607 -26.55 0.09 4.41
CA VAL A 607 -26.52 1.55 4.60
C VAL A 607 -27.93 2.06 4.87
N GLU A 608 -28.93 1.66 4.07
CA GLU A 608 -30.31 2.08 4.30
C GLU A 608 -30.84 1.63 5.67
N LYS A 609 -30.63 0.37 6.07
CA LYS A 609 -31.11 -0.12 7.37
C LYS A 609 -30.39 0.53 8.54
N TYR A 610 -29.08 0.73 8.43
CA TYR A 610 -28.25 1.26 9.52
C TYR A 610 -28.35 2.79 9.68
N SER A 611 -28.46 3.53 8.58
CA SER A 611 -28.39 4.99 8.61
C SER A 611 -29.66 5.70 8.16
N GLN A 612 -30.67 4.96 7.68
CA GLN A 612 -31.87 5.50 7.04
C GLN A 612 -31.58 6.31 5.76
N ILE A 613 -30.35 6.22 5.23
CA ILE A 613 -29.97 6.86 3.96
C ILE A 613 -30.24 5.87 2.83
N ASN A 614 -31.30 6.12 2.05
CA ASN A 614 -31.59 5.32 0.88
C ASN A 614 -30.86 5.89 -0.34
N LEU A 615 -29.65 5.41 -0.61
CA LEU A 615 -28.79 5.87 -1.70
C LEU A 615 -29.44 5.80 -3.10
N ILE A 616 -30.46 4.95 -3.30
CA ILE A 616 -31.23 4.91 -4.54
C ILE A 616 -32.16 6.11 -4.64
N LYS A 617 -32.89 6.44 -3.58
CA LYS A 617 -33.78 7.61 -3.53
C LYS A 617 -32.99 8.92 -3.56
N GLU A 618 -31.82 8.95 -2.93
CA GLU A 618 -30.87 10.07 -2.97
C GLU A 618 -30.23 10.25 -4.37
N GLY A 619 -30.44 9.32 -5.29
CA GLY A 619 -29.87 9.39 -6.63
C GLY A 619 -28.35 9.17 -6.66
N LEU A 620 -27.76 8.53 -5.66
CA LEU A 620 -26.32 8.24 -5.56
C LEU A 620 -25.92 6.92 -6.25
N ILE A 621 -26.65 6.51 -7.28
CA ILE A 621 -26.39 5.29 -8.05
C ILE A 621 -25.80 5.63 -9.41
N GLY A 622 -24.81 4.86 -9.84
CA GLY A 622 -24.15 5.06 -11.14
C GLY A 622 -23.49 6.43 -11.24
N ASP A 623 -23.72 7.16 -12.34
CA ASP A 623 -23.22 8.53 -12.50
C ASP A 623 -23.66 9.49 -11.38
N GLY A 624 -24.77 9.21 -10.71
CA GLY A 624 -25.30 10.02 -9.62
C GLY A 624 -24.43 10.01 -8.36
N ILE A 625 -23.46 9.11 -8.22
CA ILE A 625 -22.48 9.15 -7.11
C ILE A 625 -21.59 10.40 -7.17
N ASN A 626 -21.47 11.02 -8.34
CA ASN A 626 -20.65 12.21 -8.63
C ASN A 626 -21.46 13.50 -8.43
N GLN A 627 -21.87 13.77 -7.20
CA GLN A 627 -22.60 14.98 -6.81
C GLN A 627 -21.84 15.77 -5.75
N LEU A 628 -22.03 17.10 -5.73
CA LEU A 628 -21.40 17.99 -4.74
C LEU A 628 -21.74 17.61 -3.29
N SER A 629 -22.97 17.18 -3.06
CA SER A 629 -23.44 16.65 -1.77
C SER A 629 -22.64 15.46 -1.24
N ASN A 630 -21.91 14.75 -2.11
CA ASN A 630 -21.16 13.54 -1.78
C ASN A 630 -19.63 13.72 -1.91
N VAL A 631 -19.13 14.94 -2.17
CA VAL A 631 -17.67 15.16 -2.31
C VAL A 631 -17.15 16.33 -1.50
N MET A 632 -15.92 16.19 -1.02
CA MET A 632 -15.13 17.22 -0.38
C MET A 632 -13.84 17.47 -1.16
N LEU A 633 -13.42 18.73 -1.27
CA LEU A 633 -12.09 19.06 -1.77
C LEU A 633 -11.08 18.99 -0.62
N LEU A 634 -10.20 18.00 -0.64
CA LEU A 634 -9.23 17.72 0.44
C LEU A 634 -7.80 17.76 -0.09
N CYS A 635 -6.85 18.29 0.68
CA CYS A 635 -5.43 18.14 0.34
C CYS A 635 -4.97 16.69 0.46
N GLN A 636 -3.91 16.28 -0.24
CA GLN A 636 -3.51 14.87 -0.34
C GLN A 636 -3.43 14.14 1.01
N ASN A 637 -2.77 14.70 2.02
CA ASN A 637 -2.63 14.04 3.32
C ASN A 637 -3.98 13.87 4.04
N VAL A 638 -4.84 14.88 3.96
CA VAL A 638 -6.20 14.85 4.52
C VAL A 638 -7.07 13.84 3.76
N HIS A 639 -6.94 13.82 2.44
CA HIS A 639 -7.65 12.90 1.55
C HIS A 639 -7.32 11.45 1.90
N ASP A 640 -6.03 11.14 2.03
CA ASP A 640 -5.57 9.80 2.40
C ASP A 640 -6.08 9.40 3.79
N SER A 641 -5.96 10.29 4.79
CA SER A 641 -6.47 10.05 6.14
C SER A 641 -7.99 9.83 6.18
N PHE A 642 -8.76 10.59 5.41
CA PHE A 642 -10.21 10.47 5.36
C PHE A 642 -10.66 9.18 4.67
N ASP A 643 -10.02 8.84 3.54
CA ASP A 643 -10.28 7.61 2.79
C ASP A 643 -9.83 6.35 3.58
N ASP A 644 -8.80 6.46 4.42
CA ASP A 644 -8.33 5.38 5.30
C ASP A 644 -9.10 5.31 6.64
N MET A 645 -10.14 6.13 6.81
CA MET A 645 -10.97 6.21 8.01
C MET A 645 -10.14 6.56 9.28
N GLU A 646 -9.02 7.25 9.10
CA GLU A 646 -8.17 7.77 10.19
C GLU A 646 -8.56 9.20 10.59
N SER A 647 -9.41 9.87 9.82
CA SER A 647 -10.02 11.13 10.20
C SER A 647 -11.48 11.17 9.84
N TRP A 648 -12.29 11.81 10.69
CA TRP A 648 -13.73 11.98 10.47
C TRP A 648 -14.22 13.30 11.06
N LEU A 649 -15.48 13.61 10.79
CA LEU A 649 -16.16 14.83 11.22
C LEU A 649 -17.34 14.46 12.10
N GLU A 650 -17.50 15.16 13.22
CA GLU A 650 -18.70 15.09 14.04
C GLU A 650 -19.39 16.46 14.05
N PRO A 651 -20.73 16.53 13.93
CA PRO A 651 -21.45 17.80 13.98
C PRO A 651 -21.13 18.58 15.27
N ASP A 652 -20.77 19.85 15.12
CA ASP A 652 -20.63 20.78 16.24
C ASP A 652 -21.98 21.47 16.45
N ILE A 653 -22.75 20.94 17.40
CA ILE A 653 -24.11 21.39 17.69
C ILE A 653 -24.12 22.85 18.17
N ASP A 654 -23.06 23.29 18.85
CA ASP A 654 -22.98 24.63 19.42
C ASP A 654 -22.59 25.67 18.36
N ALA A 655 -21.76 25.28 17.38
CA ALA A 655 -21.31 26.15 16.30
C ALA A 655 -22.30 26.26 15.11
N GLY A 656 -23.44 25.55 15.17
CA GLY A 656 -24.52 25.65 14.19
C GLY A 656 -24.38 24.72 12.98
N PRO A 657 -25.26 24.86 11.96
CA PRO A 657 -25.31 23.94 10.84
C PRO A 657 -24.03 24.00 9.99
N ASN A 658 -23.61 22.84 9.48
CA ASN A 658 -22.38 22.67 8.69
C ASN A 658 -21.08 22.99 9.45
N SER A 659 -21.14 23.10 10.78
CA SER A 659 -19.96 23.14 11.63
C SER A 659 -19.67 21.74 12.16
N TYR A 660 -18.39 21.38 12.18
CA TYR A 660 -17.94 20.06 12.55
C TYR A 660 -16.68 20.14 13.40
N ARG A 661 -16.61 19.29 14.43
CA ARG A 661 -15.35 18.98 15.09
C ARG A 661 -14.60 17.94 14.26
N VAL A 662 -13.32 18.18 14.06
CA VAL A 662 -12.46 17.30 13.27
C VAL A 662 -11.72 16.35 14.19
N PHE A 663 -11.88 15.05 13.93
CA PHE A 663 -11.18 14.01 14.66
C PHE A 663 -10.15 13.36 13.77
N THR A 664 -9.00 13.04 14.36
CA THR A 664 -7.92 12.31 13.71
C THR A 664 -7.38 11.27 14.67
N VAL A 665 -7.07 10.08 14.17
CA VAL A 665 -6.37 9.03 14.93
C VAL A 665 -4.97 9.51 15.27
N ARG A 666 -4.32 10.17 14.31
CA ARG A 666 -2.97 10.70 14.44
C ARG A 666 -3.03 12.21 14.26
N PRO A 667 -2.38 13.01 15.13
CA PRO A 667 -2.31 14.45 14.94
C PRO A 667 -1.72 14.78 13.57
N ILE A 668 -2.53 15.38 12.70
CA ILE A 668 -2.06 15.90 11.41
C ILE A 668 -1.77 17.38 11.64
N ALA A 669 -0.53 17.80 11.33
CA ALA A 669 -0.16 19.20 11.40
C ALA A 669 -1.15 20.04 10.53
N ASP A 670 -1.55 21.19 11.05
CA ASP A 670 -2.48 22.12 10.39
C ASP A 670 -3.96 21.64 10.32
N PHE A 671 -4.35 20.61 11.07
CA PHE A 671 -5.77 20.31 11.28
C PHE A 671 -6.38 21.28 12.32
N PRO A 672 -7.40 22.06 11.94
CA PRO A 672 -8.17 22.80 12.93
C PRO A 672 -9.03 21.83 13.75
N GLU A 673 -9.25 22.19 15.02
CA GLU A 673 -10.13 21.42 15.90
C GLU A 673 -11.59 21.44 15.40
N ASN A 674 -12.03 22.58 14.87
CA ASN A 674 -13.37 22.76 14.33
C ASN A 674 -13.31 23.41 12.94
N VAL A 675 -14.23 23.03 12.07
CA VAL A 675 -14.39 23.56 10.72
C VAL A 675 -15.85 23.91 10.46
N THR A 676 -16.08 25.02 9.78
CA THR A 676 -17.43 25.37 9.29
C THR A 676 -17.39 25.39 7.78
N PHE A 677 -18.21 24.55 7.15
CA PHE A 677 -18.30 24.51 5.70
C PHE A 677 -19.13 25.68 5.20
N VAL A 678 -18.54 26.45 4.28
CA VAL A 678 -19.18 27.61 3.65
C VAL A 678 -19.14 27.39 2.15
N ALA A 679 -20.29 27.49 1.49
CA ALA A 679 -20.37 27.37 0.05
C ALA A 679 -20.19 28.75 -0.62
N GLY A 680 -19.19 28.84 -1.50
CA GLY A 680 -19.14 29.87 -2.53
C GLY A 680 -20.32 29.72 -3.50
N ASP A 681 -20.93 30.85 -3.86
CA ASP A 681 -21.97 30.95 -4.89
C ASP A 681 -23.24 30.11 -4.65
N GLY A 682 -23.55 29.77 -3.38
CA GLY A 682 -24.75 29.00 -3.03
C GLY A 682 -24.75 27.54 -3.49
N LEU A 683 -23.58 26.99 -3.86
CA LEU A 683 -23.44 25.60 -4.28
C LEU A 683 -23.68 24.63 -3.11
N GLN A 684 -24.15 23.43 -3.42
CA GLN A 684 -24.52 22.46 -2.38
C GLN A 684 -23.30 21.95 -1.60
N LEU A 685 -23.33 22.15 -0.27
CA LEU A 685 -22.36 21.57 0.66
C LEU A 685 -22.51 20.04 0.76
N PRO A 686 -21.47 19.33 1.21
CA PRO A 686 -21.61 17.92 1.53
C PRO A 686 -22.72 17.70 2.57
N ILE A 687 -23.55 16.68 2.38
CA ILE A 687 -24.69 16.41 3.28
C ILE A 687 -24.16 15.93 4.64
N SER A 688 -24.60 16.57 5.71
CA SER A 688 -24.17 16.29 7.08
C SER A 688 -24.42 14.84 7.49
N GLN A 689 -25.57 14.27 7.11
CA GLN A 689 -25.90 12.86 7.41
C GLN A 689 -24.92 11.87 6.76
N TYR A 690 -24.34 12.22 5.61
CA TYR A 690 -23.37 11.35 4.94
C TYR A 690 -22.04 11.37 5.71
N LEU A 691 -21.63 12.54 6.18
CA LEU A 691 -20.45 12.74 7.03
C LEU A 691 -20.62 12.06 8.38
N GLU A 692 -21.81 12.18 8.98
CA GLU A 692 -22.16 11.52 10.24
C GLU A 692 -22.07 10.00 10.11
N LEU A 693 -22.63 9.41 9.05
CA LEU A 693 -22.48 7.98 8.79
C LEU A 693 -21.01 7.58 8.63
N HIS A 694 -20.22 8.33 7.85
CA HIS A 694 -18.78 8.08 7.71
C HIS A 694 -18.09 8.13 9.08
N GLY A 695 -18.37 9.15 9.90
CA GLY A 695 -17.78 9.31 11.23
C GLY A 695 -18.15 8.19 12.19
N CYS A 696 -19.43 7.78 12.23
CA CYS A 696 -19.87 6.62 13.00
C CYS A 696 -19.09 5.36 12.60
N LEU A 697 -18.96 5.09 11.30
CA LEU A 697 -18.25 3.91 10.81
C LEU A 697 -16.73 4.01 10.97
N ALA A 698 -16.14 5.21 10.88
CA ALA A 698 -14.73 5.46 11.18
C ALA A 698 -14.43 5.14 12.65
N ARG A 699 -15.29 5.57 13.58
CA ARG A 699 -15.19 5.20 14.98
C ARG A 699 -15.30 3.71 15.20
N VAL A 700 -16.28 3.04 14.57
CA VAL A 700 -16.39 1.58 14.64
C VAL A 700 -15.10 0.92 14.14
N PHE A 701 -14.59 1.36 12.99
CA PHE A 701 -13.40 0.80 12.34
C PHE A 701 -12.14 0.94 13.21
N GLN A 702 -11.96 2.09 13.85
CA GLN A 702 -10.80 2.36 14.71
C GLN A 702 -10.97 1.73 16.10
N MET A 703 -12.11 1.97 16.76
CA MET A 703 -12.34 1.53 18.13
C MET A 703 -12.47 0.01 18.26
N SER A 704 -12.94 -0.68 17.22
CA SER A 704 -12.98 -2.15 17.24
C SER A 704 -11.63 -2.81 17.02
N GLY A 705 -10.62 -2.06 16.56
CA GLY A 705 -9.33 -2.60 16.15
C GLY A 705 -9.31 -3.15 14.72
N LEU A 706 -10.39 -2.97 13.95
CA LEU A 706 -10.49 -3.45 12.57
C LEU A 706 -9.45 -2.81 11.64
N GLY A 707 -9.09 -1.53 11.88
CA GLY A 707 -8.02 -0.86 11.16
C GLY A 707 -6.65 -1.50 11.36
N ILE A 708 -6.33 -1.85 12.61
CA ILE A 708 -5.05 -2.48 13.00
C ILE A 708 -5.00 -3.94 12.53
N TYR A 709 -6.08 -4.69 12.74
CA TYR A 709 -6.15 -6.10 12.40
C TYR A 709 -6.05 -6.36 10.89
N LYS A 710 -6.59 -5.44 10.08
CA LYS A 710 -6.45 -5.50 8.62
C LYS A 710 -5.00 -5.29 8.16
N THR A 711 -4.31 -4.34 8.78
CA THR A 711 -2.87 -4.11 8.60
C THR A 711 -2.06 -5.39 8.82
N ILE A 712 -2.45 -6.22 9.80
CA ILE A 712 -1.82 -7.51 10.11
C ILE A 712 -2.10 -8.57 9.01
N GLU A 713 -3.34 -8.73 8.55
CA GLU A 713 -3.69 -9.71 7.50
C GLU A 713 -3.17 -9.32 6.09
N GLU A 714 -3.02 -8.02 5.81
CA GLU A 714 -2.53 -7.51 4.53
C GLU A 714 -1.01 -7.32 4.46
N GLY A 715 -0.30 -7.50 5.57
CA GLY A 715 1.15 -7.29 5.65
C GLY A 715 1.58 -5.82 5.54
N HIS A 716 0.68 -4.87 5.79
CA HIS A 716 0.91 -3.43 5.72
C HIS A 716 0.91 -2.82 7.12
N TYR A 717 2.04 -2.91 7.84
CA TYR A 717 2.20 -2.46 9.23
C TYR A 717 2.47 -0.96 9.39
N THR A 718 1.75 -0.32 10.32
CA THR A 718 2.10 0.96 10.96
C THR A 718 2.66 0.69 12.37
N GLU A 719 3.56 1.55 12.88
CA GLU A 719 4.27 1.36 14.18
C GLU A 719 3.32 1.18 15.38
N GLU A 720 2.14 1.77 15.35
CA GLU A 720 1.13 1.77 16.43
C GLU A 720 0.35 0.43 16.51
N SER A 721 0.12 -0.20 15.35
CA SER A 721 -0.39 -1.58 15.25
C SER A 721 0.57 -2.59 15.89
N GLN A 722 1.86 -2.23 15.92
CA GLN A 722 2.93 -3.12 16.34
C GLN A 722 3.16 -3.12 17.86
N VAL A 723 2.96 -2.01 18.58
CA VAL A 723 3.03 -1.98 20.07
C VAL A 723 2.02 -2.96 20.68
N ASN A 724 0.85 -3.04 20.06
CA ASN A 724 -0.26 -3.86 20.49
C ASN A 724 -0.02 -5.35 20.25
N VAL A 725 0.53 -5.73 19.09
CA VAL A 725 0.97 -7.12 18.81
C VAL A 725 2.08 -7.58 19.76
N ASN A 726 3.03 -6.71 20.13
CA ASN A 726 4.07 -7.07 21.12
C ASN A 726 3.53 -7.23 22.54
N LEU A 727 2.46 -6.52 22.91
CA LEU A 727 1.80 -6.69 24.21
C LEU A 727 1.06 -8.03 24.28
N ILE A 728 0.49 -8.42 23.15
CA ILE A 728 -0.21 -9.67 22.88
C ILE A 728 0.78 -10.86 22.92
N GLU A 729 1.96 -10.76 22.30
CA GLU A 729 3.01 -11.80 22.32
C GLU A 729 3.72 -11.91 23.69
N ARG A 730 3.89 -10.81 24.43
CA ARG A 730 4.49 -10.85 25.79
C ARG A 730 3.62 -11.49 26.86
N LEU A 731 2.31 -11.62 26.63
CA LEU A 731 1.40 -12.30 27.55
C LEU A 731 1.47 -13.83 27.40
N ASP A 732 1.87 -14.34 26.23
CA ASP A 732 2.12 -15.77 26.02
C ASP A 732 3.36 -16.25 26.81
N ASP A 733 4.43 -15.45 26.83
CA ASP A 733 5.68 -15.77 27.54
C ASP A 733 5.55 -15.79 29.08
N LEU A 734 4.48 -15.19 29.63
CA LEU A 734 4.23 -15.14 31.08
C LEU A 734 3.22 -16.18 31.58
N SER A 735 2.69 -17.03 30.69
CA SER A 735 1.66 -18.03 31.03
C SER A 735 2.17 -19.48 31.06
N LEU A 736 3.49 -19.68 31.04
CA LEU A 736 4.13 -21.01 31.00
C LEU A 736 5.08 -21.33 32.17
N GLU A 737 4.98 -20.64 33.31
CA GLU A 737 5.70 -21.03 34.54
C GLU A 737 4.72 -21.20 35.73
N ASP A 738 4.88 -22.33 36.44
CA ASP A 738 4.09 -22.90 37.56
C ASP A 738 2.70 -23.48 37.19
N ASP A 739 2.38 -24.76 37.38
CA ASP A 739 2.63 -25.59 38.57
C ASP A 739 3.20 -26.98 38.26
N GLY A 740 4.39 -27.27 38.78
CA GLY A 740 4.89 -28.64 38.94
C GLY A 740 4.40 -29.24 40.26
N GLU A 741 3.32 -30.02 40.23
CA GLU A 741 2.93 -30.87 41.36
C GLU A 741 3.95 -32.01 41.53
N GLN A 742 4.80 -31.90 42.56
CA GLN A 742 5.50 -33.03 43.17
C GLN A 742 4.50 -33.88 43.93
N GLY A 743 4.34 -35.14 43.54
CA GLY A 743 3.65 -36.15 44.34
C GLY A 743 4.46 -36.54 45.57
N PRO A 744 3.83 -36.96 46.68
CA PRO A 744 4.54 -37.52 47.82
C PRO A 744 4.77 -39.02 47.61
N GLU A 745 6.04 -39.43 47.69
CA GLU A 745 6.42 -40.81 47.99
C GLU A 745 6.24 -41.08 49.49
N ASP A 746 5.73 -42.27 49.77
CA ASP A 746 5.51 -42.84 51.09
C ASP A 746 6.80 -42.95 51.92
N SER A 747 6.74 -42.55 53.20
CA SER A 747 7.46 -43.24 54.28
C SER A 747 6.82 -42.98 55.65
N GLU A 748 6.47 -44.11 56.29
CA GLU A 748 5.99 -44.39 57.67
C GLU A 748 4.55 -44.01 58.07
#